data_AF-A0A7R9PHH1-F1
#
_entry.id   AF-A0A7R9PHH1-F1
#
_cell.length_a   1.000
_cell.length_b   1.000
_cell.length_c   1.000
_cell.angle_alpha   90.00
_cell.angle_beta   90.00
_cell.angle_gamma   90.00
#
_symmetry.space_group_name_H-M   'P 1'
#
loop_
_entity.id
_entity.type
_entity.pdbx_description
1 polymer ?
#
loop_
_entity_poly.entity_id
_entity_poly.type
_entity_poly.pdbx_seq_one_letter_code
_entity_poly.pdbx_strand_id
1 'polypeptide(L)'
;MQWGQFLDHDLTHTPISRGQSGSGLSCCRNGDVVSQELRHPDCFPIILPNDDHIFAKLGEHCMEFVRSLPAPRPECNFGPREQMNQVSGYLDGSNIYGSTRGGQREIREFTGGRLKVQNVRGKSLLPQNEDECVDDTQTFACFKAGDSRVNEQVDLAVMHTLWMREHNRVAARLATLHPNWEDETLFQEARRIVVGEIQHITYNEFLPLILGRDYMDRFDLTPKESGYSRLYDDTLNAGITNVFSTAAFRFGHTLVQGHIKAFSRFGSVRDSVMMHKSHFSPFTLYKEGAFDDYLRGLSTQTCQRFDRFFSNELTDHLFQGDLDFGLDLVALNIQRARDHGLPPYNDWREVCGLPRASSWDSLLDVMDPKSLDSLKSLYGSVDEIDLFVAAVAEKPLEGALLGQTFVCLVGDQFARLRRGDRFFYEESDQQSSFTPAQLEQLRKSSLARVMCDNSDDIVVMQPLAFFQASYVILILSTIGIIYLITQLFRSLVDLDNEDTAKPVLSGLGDSWLFRLSLNLLGYATILVPGFLILKYVRRTNYLEKTAPSCFPNLVRLCLSGPDPLLGMDGAPLGGPANQTQSHSSLQQGSLLMFCFLGLQLTYLTWGLLQEKIMTQEYETSEGVKGYFRDSQFLVFVNRILAFALSGAYILCVRQPRHMAPLYKYVYCSFSNIMSSWCQYEALKYVSFPTQVLAKASKIIPVMLMGKLVSRKKYDYYEYITAVLISVGMTFFMLGSSNQGKETGVTTFSGLVLLASYMLFDSFTSNWQGELFTQYSMSSVQMMCGVNLFSCLFTAVSLLQQGGFYHSLNFMLQVGTNTSRIPCKSFLDTGLFQFPKFMLDCVILSLCSACGQLFIFYTIATFGPVVFVIIMTIRQLLAILLSCLIYHHYISAMGIAGVIIVFVAVFLRIYCNQRLKAIKGRRIMAQVGSGKV
;
A
#
# COMPACT_ATOMS: atom_id res chain seq x y z
N MET A 1 20.51 1.66 6.36
CA MET A 1 21.62 0.73 6.03
C MET A 1 22.60 1.41 5.08
N GLN A 2 22.30 1.54 3.78
CA GLN A 2 23.31 1.98 2.80
C GLN A 2 23.97 3.33 3.07
N TRP A 3 23.20 4.34 3.50
CA TRP A 3 23.74 5.64 3.87
C TRP A 3 24.75 5.55 5.03
N GLY A 4 24.51 4.67 6.01
CA GLY A 4 25.43 4.45 7.12
C GLY A 4 26.77 3.89 6.65
N GLN A 5 26.78 2.92 5.73
CA GLN A 5 28.01 2.40 5.12
C GLN A 5 28.73 3.48 4.29
N PHE A 6 27.97 4.24 3.50
CA PHE A 6 28.54 5.34 2.69
C PHE A 6 29.23 6.39 3.57
N LEU A 7 28.61 6.76 4.70
CA LEU A 7 29.22 7.66 5.69
C LEU A 7 30.40 7.03 6.42
N ASP A 8 30.31 5.75 6.81
CA ASP A 8 31.45 5.06 7.46
C ASP A 8 32.68 5.13 6.58
N HIS A 9 32.52 4.99 5.27
CA HIS A 9 33.63 5.03 4.32
C HIS A 9 34.22 6.43 4.12
N ASP A 10 33.49 7.48 4.49
CA ASP A 10 34.02 8.85 4.56
C ASP A 10 34.83 9.07 5.85
N LEU A 11 34.40 8.44 6.94
CA LEU A 11 34.94 8.67 8.28
C LEU A 11 36.10 7.73 8.63
N THR A 12 36.04 6.47 8.21
CA THR A 12 36.90 5.41 8.75
C THR A 12 37.44 4.50 7.67
N HIS A 13 38.74 4.22 7.74
CA HIS A 13 39.41 3.17 6.98
C HIS A 13 40.67 2.74 7.73
N THR A 14 40.59 1.59 8.42
CA THR A 14 41.73 1.02 9.13
C THR A 14 42.43 -0.03 8.25
N PRO A 15 43.65 0.24 7.77
CA PRO A 15 44.41 -0.71 6.96
C PRO A 15 44.94 -1.89 7.79
N ILE A 16 45.28 -2.99 7.11
CA ILE A 16 45.92 -4.18 7.69
C ILE A 16 47.39 -4.28 7.29
N SER A 17 48.19 -4.97 8.11
CA SER A 17 49.58 -5.29 7.77
C SER A 17 49.68 -6.11 6.49
N ARG A 18 50.65 -5.78 5.63
CA ARG A 18 50.92 -6.47 4.36
C ARG A 18 52.39 -6.87 4.28
N GLY A 19 52.67 -7.92 3.51
CA GLY A 19 54.02 -8.42 3.24
C GLY A 19 54.81 -7.55 2.26
N GLN A 20 56.00 -8.04 1.87
CA GLN A 20 56.83 -7.36 0.86
C GLN A 20 56.06 -7.21 -0.47
N SER A 21 56.19 -6.03 -1.09
CA SER A 21 55.46 -5.66 -2.31
C SER A 21 53.93 -5.61 -2.19
N GLY A 22 53.37 -5.54 -0.97
CA GLY A 22 51.94 -5.37 -0.75
C GLY A 22 51.10 -6.65 -0.79
N SER A 23 51.75 -7.82 -0.77
CA SER A 23 51.08 -9.13 -0.69
C SER A 23 50.34 -9.32 0.63
N GLY A 24 49.24 -10.08 0.61
CA GLY A 24 48.52 -10.47 1.82
C GLY A 24 49.34 -11.39 2.72
N LEU A 25 49.16 -11.28 4.03
CA LEU A 25 49.74 -12.23 4.99
C LEU A 25 48.79 -13.41 5.16
N SER A 26 49.31 -14.63 5.14
CA SER A 26 48.55 -15.86 5.37
C SER A 26 48.85 -16.41 6.76
N CYS A 27 47.79 -16.56 7.56
CA CYS A 27 47.82 -17.01 8.94
C CYS A 27 47.25 -18.42 9.10
N CYS A 28 46.50 -18.90 8.11
CA CYS A 28 45.94 -20.24 7.99
C CYS A 28 46.53 -20.95 6.76
N ARG A 29 46.83 -22.24 6.87
CA ARG A 29 47.32 -23.07 5.77
C ARG A 29 46.78 -24.48 5.90
N ASN A 30 46.14 -24.98 4.85
CA ASN A 30 45.52 -26.31 4.78
C ASN A 30 44.51 -26.54 5.92
N GLY A 31 43.62 -25.60 6.19
CA GLY A 31 42.64 -25.70 7.27
C GLY A 31 43.14 -25.32 8.66
N ASP A 32 44.45 -25.34 8.89
CA ASP A 32 45.04 -25.17 10.22
C ASP A 32 45.82 -23.86 10.37
N VAL A 33 46.06 -23.47 11.62
CA VAL A 33 46.88 -22.29 11.92
C VAL A 33 48.35 -22.55 11.56
N VAL A 34 48.98 -21.65 10.80
CA VAL A 34 50.40 -21.76 10.43
C VAL A 34 51.27 -21.89 11.68
N SER A 35 52.27 -22.78 11.68
CA SER A 35 53.15 -22.99 12.84
C SER A 35 53.81 -21.69 13.32
N GLN A 36 54.04 -21.57 14.63
CA GLN A 36 54.51 -20.32 15.24
C GLN A 36 55.82 -19.78 14.65
N GLU A 37 56.72 -20.67 14.18
CA GLU A 37 58.00 -20.32 13.56
C GLU A 37 57.85 -19.68 12.17
N LEU A 38 56.79 -20.04 11.43
CA LEU A 38 56.52 -19.56 10.08
C LEU A 38 55.44 -18.47 10.04
N ARG A 39 54.75 -18.24 11.16
CA ARG A 39 53.63 -17.31 11.26
C ARG A 39 54.15 -15.89 11.42
N HIS A 40 53.67 -14.98 10.58
CA HIS A 40 53.98 -13.56 10.71
C HIS A 40 53.49 -13.01 12.07
N PRO A 41 54.22 -12.12 12.75
CA PRO A 41 53.84 -11.62 14.08
C PRO A 41 52.51 -10.85 14.12
N ASP A 42 52.08 -10.28 12.99
CA ASP A 42 50.76 -9.63 12.85
C ASP A 42 49.61 -10.60 12.50
N CYS A 43 49.85 -11.91 12.47
CA CYS A 43 48.77 -12.88 12.36
C CYS A 43 48.05 -13.05 13.69
N PHE A 44 46.73 -12.86 13.68
CA PHE A 44 45.87 -13.09 14.83
C PHE A 44 44.60 -13.88 14.44
N PRO A 45 44.80 -15.10 13.90
CA PRO A 45 43.75 -15.91 13.28
C PRO A 45 42.62 -16.25 14.25
N ILE A 46 41.42 -16.42 13.71
CA ILE A 46 40.24 -16.83 14.46
C ILE A 46 40.20 -18.36 14.46
N ILE A 47 40.20 -18.94 15.66
CA ILE A 47 40.15 -20.40 15.83
C ILE A 47 38.69 -20.85 15.68
N LEU A 48 38.45 -21.78 14.76
CA LEU A 48 37.11 -22.29 14.48
C LEU A 48 36.81 -23.51 15.36
N PRO A 49 35.62 -23.59 15.98
CA PRO A 49 35.22 -24.75 16.78
C PRO A 49 35.17 -26.05 15.95
N ASN A 50 35.45 -27.18 16.60
CA ASN A 50 35.39 -28.50 15.94
C ASN A 50 33.97 -28.93 15.55
N ASP A 51 32.96 -28.35 16.18
CA ASP A 51 31.54 -28.55 15.90
C ASP A 51 30.93 -27.41 15.09
N ASP A 52 31.75 -26.56 14.47
CA ASP A 52 31.27 -25.50 13.60
C ASP A 52 30.42 -26.07 12.46
N HIS A 53 29.21 -25.53 12.33
CA HIS A 53 28.20 -26.05 11.42
C HIS A 53 28.56 -25.96 9.92
N ILE A 54 29.52 -25.11 9.54
CA ILE A 54 29.97 -24.90 8.17
C ILE A 54 31.41 -25.39 8.03
N PHE A 55 32.34 -24.76 8.77
CA PHE A 55 33.77 -24.90 8.52
C PHE A 55 34.29 -26.29 8.90
N ALA A 56 33.76 -26.91 9.97
CA ALA A 56 34.21 -28.23 10.39
C ALA A 56 33.92 -29.32 9.34
N LYS A 57 32.85 -29.17 8.54
CA LYS A 57 32.51 -30.11 7.45
C LYS A 57 33.49 -30.02 6.28
N LEU A 58 34.18 -28.89 6.16
CA LEU A 58 35.17 -28.62 5.12
C LEU A 58 36.61 -28.91 5.59
N GLY A 59 36.78 -29.32 6.85
CA GLY A 59 38.11 -29.53 7.45
C GLY A 59 38.85 -28.23 7.77
N GLU A 60 38.12 -27.12 7.91
CA GLU A 60 38.66 -25.81 8.22
C GLU A 60 38.56 -25.54 9.73
N HIS A 61 39.71 -25.29 10.37
CA HIS A 61 39.84 -25.02 11.81
C HIS A 61 40.42 -23.62 12.10
N CYS A 62 40.73 -22.85 11.05
CA CYS A 62 41.36 -21.54 11.12
C CYS A 62 40.71 -20.58 10.12
N MET A 63 40.27 -19.42 10.59
CA MET A 63 39.84 -18.32 9.71
C MET A 63 40.89 -17.20 9.70
N GLU A 64 41.22 -16.75 8.49
CA GLU A 64 42.26 -15.75 8.23
C GLU A 64 41.96 -14.41 8.93
N PHE A 65 42.93 -13.91 9.70
CA PHE A 65 42.84 -12.60 10.32
C PHE A 65 44.23 -12.00 10.54
N VAL A 66 44.41 -10.79 10.02
CA VAL A 66 45.63 -10.01 10.13
C VAL A 66 45.35 -8.73 10.91
N ARG A 67 46.26 -8.40 11.84
CA ARG A 67 46.17 -7.21 12.68
C ARG A 67 46.22 -5.91 11.87
N SER A 68 45.53 -4.89 12.38
CA SER A 68 45.48 -3.56 11.77
C SER A 68 46.82 -2.82 11.94
N LEU A 69 47.22 -2.01 10.96
CA LEU A 69 48.50 -1.30 11.03
C LEU A 69 48.56 -0.37 12.24
N PRO A 70 49.69 -0.35 12.97
CA PRO A 70 49.90 0.61 14.04
C PRO A 70 50.11 2.02 13.48
N ALA A 71 49.55 3.03 14.15
CA ALA A 71 49.87 4.43 13.94
C ALA A 71 50.97 4.88 14.91
N PRO A 72 51.89 5.77 14.46
CA PRO A 72 52.78 6.44 15.38
C PRO A 72 51.99 7.36 16.30
N ARG A 73 52.36 7.41 17.58
CA ARG A 73 51.81 8.38 18.53
C ARG A 73 52.23 9.80 18.13
N PRO A 74 51.44 10.85 18.42
CA PRO A 74 51.77 12.23 18.04
C PRO A 74 53.16 12.71 18.48
N GLU A 75 53.66 12.21 19.61
CA GLU A 75 54.99 12.53 20.17
C GLU A 75 56.08 11.51 19.79
N CYS A 76 55.77 10.54 18.93
CA CYS A 76 56.65 9.42 18.57
C CYS A 76 57.22 8.67 19.80
N ASN A 77 56.50 8.67 20.92
CA ASN A 77 56.90 8.02 22.16
C ASN A 77 56.42 6.55 22.23
N PHE A 78 57.05 5.75 23.10
CA PHE A 78 56.61 4.38 23.37
C PHE A 78 55.26 4.38 24.11
N GLY A 79 54.41 3.41 23.80
CA GLY A 79 53.11 3.24 24.46
C GLY A 79 52.31 2.10 23.83
N PRO A 80 51.05 1.90 24.26
CA PRO A 80 50.17 0.92 23.64
C PRO A 80 49.95 1.21 22.14
N ARG A 81 49.64 0.15 21.40
CA ARG A 81 49.41 0.17 19.95
C ARG A 81 48.14 0.96 19.65
N GLU A 82 48.28 2.08 18.94
CA GLU A 82 47.16 2.82 18.34
C GLU A 82 47.00 2.39 16.88
N GLN A 83 45.79 2.36 16.33
CA GLN A 83 45.54 1.99 14.94
C GLN A 83 45.38 3.23 14.05
N MET A 84 45.81 3.11 12.79
CA MET A 84 45.75 4.20 11.82
C MET A 84 44.37 4.31 11.18
N ASN A 85 43.85 5.54 11.06
CA ASN A 85 42.80 5.87 10.11
C ASN A 85 43.44 6.48 8.85
N GLN A 86 43.20 5.90 7.68
CA GLN A 86 43.82 6.35 6.42
C GLN A 86 42.95 7.34 5.61
N VAL A 87 41.73 7.61 6.06
CA VAL A 87 40.87 8.65 5.49
C VAL A 87 40.87 9.92 6.35
N SER A 88 40.24 11.00 5.87
CA SER A 88 40.25 12.33 6.51
C SER A 88 39.71 12.31 7.94
N GLY A 89 38.74 11.44 8.22
CA GLY A 89 38.03 11.38 9.50
C GLY A 89 36.94 12.45 9.67
N TYR A 90 36.74 13.32 8.67
CA TYR A 90 35.69 14.33 8.67
C TYR A 90 34.56 13.93 7.69
N LEU A 91 33.37 14.50 7.87
CA LEU A 91 32.30 14.39 6.86
C LEU A 91 32.57 15.36 5.72
N ASP A 92 33.56 15.04 4.87
CA ASP A 92 34.04 15.90 3.78
C ASP A 92 33.97 15.26 2.39
N GLY A 93 33.24 14.14 2.28
CA GLY A 93 33.03 13.41 1.03
C GLY A 93 34.34 12.81 0.50
N SER A 94 35.31 12.51 1.35
CA SER A 94 36.57 11.88 0.99
C SER A 94 36.38 10.53 0.27
N ASN A 95 35.27 9.84 0.52
CA ASN A 95 34.86 8.65 -0.22
C ASN A 95 34.49 8.92 -1.69
N ILE A 96 34.12 10.16 -2.03
CA ILE A 96 33.92 10.65 -3.40
C ILE A 96 35.21 11.24 -3.95
N TYR A 97 35.90 12.08 -3.16
CA TYR A 97 36.97 12.98 -3.63
C TYR A 97 38.40 12.47 -3.39
N GLY A 98 38.57 11.38 -2.66
CA GLY A 98 39.84 10.84 -2.23
C GLY A 98 40.42 11.56 -1.00
N SER A 99 41.11 10.81 -0.15
CA SER A 99 41.79 11.33 1.05
C SER A 99 43.23 11.82 0.79
N THR A 100 43.74 11.66 -0.43
CA THR A 100 45.08 12.13 -0.81
C THR A 100 45.04 12.99 -2.07
N ARG A 101 46.02 13.89 -2.21
CA ARG A 101 46.18 14.69 -3.44
C ARG A 101 46.48 13.83 -4.67
N GLY A 102 47.00 12.61 -4.51
CA GLY A 102 47.20 11.67 -5.61
C GLY A 102 45.85 11.11 -6.07
N GLY A 103 45.12 10.48 -5.14
CA GLY A 103 43.81 9.88 -5.41
C GLY A 103 42.81 10.89 -5.97
N GLN A 104 42.76 12.12 -5.43
CA GLN A 104 41.89 13.18 -5.97
C GLN A 104 42.21 13.53 -7.42
N ARG A 105 43.49 13.56 -7.82
CA ARG A 105 43.86 13.85 -9.22
C ARG A 105 43.47 12.72 -10.16
N GLU A 106 43.51 11.47 -9.69
CA GLU A 106 43.17 10.31 -10.51
C GLU A 106 41.70 10.28 -10.93
N ILE A 107 40.81 10.80 -10.09
CA ILE A 107 39.35 10.82 -10.32
C ILE A 107 38.85 12.12 -10.96
N ARG A 108 39.68 13.17 -11.09
CA ARG A 108 39.30 14.47 -11.68
C ARG A 108 39.49 14.50 -13.19
N GLU A 109 38.56 15.12 -13.90
CA GLU A 109 38.64 15.33 -15.35
C GLU A 109 39.56 16.52 -15.70
N PHE A 110 39.77 17.44 -14.76
CA PHE A 110 40.50 18.72 -14.95
C PHE A 110 39.92 19.60 -16.06
N THR A 111 38.64 19.39 -16.38
CA THR A 111 37.88 20.24 -17.30
C THR A 111 36.52 20.53 -16.68
N GLY A 112 36.16 21.82 -16.62
CA GLY A 112 34.85 22.27 -16.13
C GLY A 112 34.55 21.96 -14.66
N GLY A 113 35.58 21.70 -13.85
CA GLY A 113 35.48 21.33 -12.44
C GLY A 113 34.93 19.93 -12.20
N ARG A 114 35.01 19.02 -13.18
CA ARG A 114 34.31 17.73 -13.17
C ARG A 114 35.13 16.56 -12.60
N LEU A 115 34.41 15.56 -12.12
CA LEU A 115 34.91 14.21 -11.88
C LEU A 115 34.82 13.38 -13.17
N LYS A 116 35.81 12.51 -13.40
CA LYS A 116 35.84 11.57 -14.52
C LYS A 116 34.63 10.66 -14.48
N VAL A 117 34.10 10.36 -15.66
CA VAL A 117 33.01 9.42 -15.87
C VAL A 117 33.32 8.54 -17.07
N GLN A 118 32.74 7.35 -17.09
CA GLN A 118 32.58 6.60 -18.33
C GLN A 118 31.15 6.76 -18.86
N ASN A 119 30.99 6.75 -20.18
CA ASN A 119 29.69 6.78 -20.82
C ASN A 119 29.35 5.38 -21.35
N VAL A 120 28.38 4.73 -20.71
CA VAL A 120 27.88 3.42 -21.11
C VAL A 120 26.46 3.61 -21.63
N ARG A 121 26.26 3.41 -22.95
CA ARG A 121 24.95 3.52 -23.62
C ARG A 121 24.23 4.85 -23.37
N GLY A 122 24.98 5.96 -23.34
CA GLY A 122 24.44 7.29 -23.11
C GLY A 122 24.28 7.67 -21.63
N LYS A 123 24.68 6.81 -20.68
CA LYS A 123 24.56 7.03 -19.24
C LYS A 123 25.93 7.15 -18.57
N SER A 124 26.06 8.07 -17.61
CA SER A 124 27.30 8.29 -16.88
C SER A 124 27.44 7.33 -15.70
N LEU A 125 28.50 6.54 -15.69
CA LEU A 125 28.91 5.68 -14.57
C LEU A 125 30.30 6.10 -14.08
N LEU A 126 30.70 5.60 -12.91
CA LEU A 126 32.04 5.80 -12.36
C LEU A 126 33.11 5.26 -13.31
N PRO A 127 34.34 5.82 -13.34
CA PRO A 127 35.45 5.30 -14.16
C PRO A 127 35.77 3.83 -13.87
N GLN A 128 36.39 3.15 -14.83
CA GLN A 128 36.82 1.75 -14.68
C GLN A 128 38.13 1.63 -13.88
N ASN A 129 38.29 0.51 -13.19
CA ASN A 129 39.48 0.09 -12.45
C ASN A 129 39.84 -1.36 -12.85
N GLU A 130 40.54 -1.51 -13.97
CA GLU A 130 40.97 -2.81 -14.51
C GLU A 130 41.94 -3.56 -13.58
N ASP A 131 42.69 -2.82 -12.75
CA ASP A 131 43.68 -3.38 -11.83
C ASP A 131 43.03 -4.11 -10.62
N GLU A 132 41.76 -3.84 -10.32
CA GLU A 132 41.06 -4.38 -9.16
C GLU A 132 40.25 -5.63 -9.50
N CYS A 133 39.37 -5.54 -10.48
CA CYS A 133 38.60 -6.69 -10.97
C CYS A 133 38.09 -6.47 -12.40
N VAL A 134 37.93 -7.57 -13.14
CA VAL A 134 37.29 -7.63 -14.45
C VAL A 134 36.31 -8.81 -14.50
N ASP A 135 35.26 -8.70 -15.31
CA ASP A 135 34.31 -9.80 -15.51
C ASP A 135 34.93 -10.95 -16.31
N ASP A 136 34.28 -12.11 -16.34
CA ASP A 136 34.78 -13.31 -17.04
C ASP A 136 35.03 -13.07 -18.54
N THR A 137 34.30 -12.12 -19.14
CA THR A 137 34.46 -11.77 -20.55
C THR A 137 35.53 -10.71 -20.82
N GLN A 138 36.17 -10.18 -19.76
CA GLN A 138 37.11 -9.05 -19.79
C GLN A 138 36.56 -7.81 -20.51
N THR A 139 35.24 -7.62 -20.49
CA THR A 139 34.56 -6.49 -21.11
C THR A 139 34.26 -5.39 -20.10
N PHE A 140 34.02 -5.74 -18.84
CA PHE A 140 33.64 -4.82 -17.79
C PHE A 140 34.59 -4.92 -16.61
N ALA A 141 34.94 -3.77 -16.02
CA ALA A 141 35.82 -3.69 -14.87
C ALA A 141 35.09 -3.13 -13.63
N CYS A 142 35.71 -3.34 -12.47
CA CYS A 142 35.40 -2.67 -11.22
C CYS A 142 35.36 -1.14 -11.40
N PHE A 143 34.67 -0.44 -10.51
CA PHE A 143 34.61 1.03 -10.52
C PHE A 143 35.73 1.67 -9.70
N LYS A 144 36.14 2.88 -10.10
CA LYS A 144 37.09 3.72 -9.36
C LYS A 144 36.36 4.90 -8.75
N ALA A 145 36.61 5.17 -7.46
CA ALA A 145 36.09 6.32 -6.73
C ALA A 145 37.16 6.87 -5.75
N GLY A 146 36.78 7.81 -4.89
CA GLY A 146 37.66 8.37 -3.86
C GLY A 146 38.05 7.36 -2.77
N ASP A 147 37.20 6.37 -2.51
CA ASP A 147 37.46 5.23 -1.60
C ASP A 147 37.56 3.91 -2.37
N SER A 148 38.48 3.05 -1.93
CA SER A 148 38.77 1.77 -2.59
C SER A 148 37.71 0.69 -2.36
N ARG A 149 36.77 0.89 -1.42
CA ARG A 149 35.71 -0.08 -1.10
C ARG A 149 34.45 0.14 -1.94
N VAL A 150 34.49 1.02 -2.95
CA VAL A 150 33.32 1.31 -3.81
C VAL A 150 32.66 0.07 -4.43
N ASN A 151 33.45 -0.98 -4.70
CA ASN A 151 32.99 -2.23 -5.29
C ASN A 151 32.63 -3.31 -4.27
N GLU A 152 32.67 -3.02 -2.95
CA GLU A 152 32.38 -4.01 -1.92
C GLU A 152 31.02 -4.68 -2.17
N GLN A 153 30.02 -3.91 -2.62
CA GLN A 153 28.71 -4.43 -3.03
C GLN A 153 27.99 -3.41 -3.93
N VAL A 154 26.98 -3.88 -4.68
CA VAL A 154 26.36 -3.13 -5.79
C VAL A 154 25.65 -1.84 -5.34
N ASP A 155 24.91 -1.86 -4.24
CA ASP A 155 24.19 -0.68 -3.73
C ASP A 155 25.15 0.43 -3.25
N LEU A 156 26.36 0.07 -2.81
CA LEU A 156 27.41 1.04 -2.47
C LEU A 156 27.93 1.73 -3.74
N ALA A 157 28.20 0.96 -4.81
CA ALA A 157 28.59 1.53 -6.10
C ALA A 157 27.50 2.45 -6.69
N VAL A 158 26.22 2.13 -6.46
CA VAL A 158 25.09 3.01 -6.81
C VAL A 158 25.18 4.35 -6.05
N MET A 159 25.42 4.33 -4.74
CA MET A 159 25.60 5.56 -3.96
C MET A 159 26.78 6.40 -4.42
N HIS A 160 27.94 5.79 -4.68
CA HIS A 160 29.09 6.52 -5.22
C HIS A 160 28.80 7.12 -6.60
N THR A 161 28.11 6.38 -7.47
CA THR A 161 27.69 6.89 -8.78
C THR A 161 26.71 8.06 -8.65
N LEU A 162 25.75 7.99 -7.72
CA LEU A 162 24.78 9.04 -7.44
C LEU A 162 25.48 10.34 -7.03
N TRP A 163 26.42 10.27 -6.09
CA TRP A 163 27.11 11.46 -5.57
C TRP A 163 28.16 12.03 -6.52
N MET A 164 28.79 11.18 -7.35
CA MET A 164 29.61 11.65 -8.47
C MET A 164 28.77 12.43 -9.49
N ARG A 165 27.57 11.93 -9.82
CA ARG A 165 26.64 12.63 -10.73
C ARG A 165 26.21 13.97 -10.15
N GLU A 166 25.92 14.04 -8.84
CA GLU A 166 25.55 15.29 -8.18
C GLU A 166 26.67 16.33 -8.25
N HIS A 167 27.91 15.94 -7.99
CA HIS A 167 29.06 16.83 -8.17
C HIS A 167 29.14 17.40 -9.59
N ASN A 168 29.05 16.53 -10.60
CA ASN A 168 29.13 16.95 -12.00
C ASN A 168 27.94 17.84 -12.42
N ARG A 169 26.75 17.62 -11.85
CA ARG A 169 25.56 18.46 -12.05
C ARG A 169 25.76 19.86 -11.46
N VAL A 170 26.26 19.94 -10.23
CA VAL A 170 26.56 21.20 -9.55
C VAL A 170 27.66 21.96 -10.30
N ALA A 171 28.77 21.30 -10.64
CA ALA A 171 29.88 21.90 -11.38
C ALA A 171 29.41 22.49 -12.73
N ALA A 172 28.62 21.74 -13.50
CA ALA A 172 28.06 22.22 -14.77
C ALA A 172 27.14 23.44 -14.60
N ARG A 173 26.35 23.46 -13.51
CA ARG A 173 25.48 24.60 -13.22
C ARG A 173 26.27 25.83 -12.79
N LEU A 174 27.30 25.66 -11.97
CA LEU A 174 28.22 26.72 -11.58
C LEU A 174 28.96 27.29 -12.79
N ALA A 175 29.45 26.45 -13.70
CA ALA A 175 30.11 26.89 -14.93
C ALA A 175 29.18 27.74 -15.82
N THR A 176 27.87 27.43 -15.83
CA THR A 176 26.86 28.22 -16.54
C THR A 176 26.62 29.59 -15.89
N LEU A 177 26.62 29.65 -14.56
CA LEU A 177 26.40 30.88 -13.78
C LEU A 177 27.65 31.75 -13.71
N HIS A 178 28.83 31.14 -13.76
CA HIS A 178 30.14 31.78 -13.65
C HIS A 178 31.06 31.34 -14.79
N PRO A 179 30.87 31.85 -16.03
CA PRO A 179 31.65 31.44 -17.20
C PRO A 179 33.16 31.72 -17.11
N ASN A 180 33.57 32.61 -16.21
CA ASN A 180 34.97 33.03 -16.02
C ASN A 180 35.70 32.22 -14.95
N TRP A 181 35.04 31.28 -14.26
CA TRP A 181 35.70 30.45 -13.25
C TRP A 181 36.55 29.37 -13.90
N GLU A 182 37.76 29.18 -13.37
CA GLU A 182 38.66 28.12 -13.79
C GLU A 182 38.21 26.75 -13.25
N ASP A 183 38.77 25.67 -13.82
CA ASP A 183 38.48 24.29 -13.41
C ASP A 183 38.60 24.08 -11.88
N GLU A 184 39.66 24.61 -11.27
CA GLU A 184 39.91 24.43 -9.84
C GLU A 184 38.84 25.11 -8.99
N THR A 185 38.45 26.34 -9.34
CA THR A 185 37.39 27.05 -8.61
C THR A 185 36.06 26.33 -8.74
N LEU A 186 35.71 25.86 -9.95
CA LEU A 186 34.49 25.08 -10.18
C LEU A 186 34.48 23.79 -9.37
N PHE A 187 35.59 23.05 -9.37
CA PHE A 187 35.72 21.80 -8.62
C PHE A 187 35.57 22.02 -7.11
N GLN A 188 36.27 23.01 -6.55
CA GLN A 188 36.23 23.25 -5.10
C GLN A 188 34.87 23.79 -4.65
N GLU A 189 34.22 24.68 -5.41
CA GLU A 189 32.89 25.18 -5.07
C GLU A 189 31.82 24.09 -5.22
N ALA A 190 31.89 23.24 -6.25
CA ALA A 190 31.02 22.08 -6.37
C ALA A 190 31.23 21.08 -5.22
N ARG A 191 32.49 20.77 -4.89
CA ARG A 191 32.83 19.94 -3.72
C ARG A 191 32.26 20.52 -2.43
N ARG A 192 32.44 21.81 -2.19
CA ARG A 192 31.95 22.50 -0.98
C ARG A 192 30.44 22.39 -0.84
N ILE A 193 29.70 22.60 -1.93
CA ILE A 193 28.23 22.48 -1.94
C ILE A 193 27.81 21.04 -1.64
N VAL A 194 28.35 20.06 -2.37
CA VAL A 194 28.00 18.64 -2.20
C VAL A 194 28.30 18.14 -0.79
N VAL A 195 29.44 18.54 -0.21
CA VAL A 195 29.76 18.25 1.20
C VAL A 195 28.72 18.86 2.13
N GLY A 196 28.31 20.11 1.89
CA GLY A 196 27.22 20.73 2.64
C GLY A 196 25.89 19.97 2.56
N GLU A 197 25.57 19.39 1.39
CA GLU A 197 24.39 18.53 1.24
C GLU A 197 24.51 17.23 2.03
N ILE A 198 25.66 16.55 1.98
CA ILE A 198 25.92 15.31 2.74
C ILE A 198 25.82 15.58 4.24
N GLN A 199 26.44 16.67 4.72
CA GLN A 199 26.36 17.08 6.12
C GLN A 199 24.90 17.40 6.50
N HIS A 200 24.18 18.21 5.71
CA HIS A 200 22.80 18.55 6.00
C HIS A 200 21.90 17.31 6.06
N ILE A 201 21.94 16.43 5.05
CA ILE A 201 21.16 15.18 5.01
C ILE A 201 21.49 14.29 6.21
N THR A 202 22.77 14.18 6.57
CA THR A 202 23.21 13.34 7.70
C THR A 202 22.59 13.81 9.01
N TYR A 203 22.68 15.10 9.34
CA TYR A 203 22.18 15.62 10.62
C TYR A 203 20.66 15.88 10.60
N ASN A 204 20.06 16.17 9.45
CA ASN A 204 18.64 16.48 9.33
C ASN A 204 17.76 15.22 9.16
N GLU A 205 18.22 14.23 8.40
CA GLU A 205 17.40 13.07 8.02
C GLU A 205 17.89 11.76 8.64
N PHE A 206 19.20 11.50 8.69
CA PHE A 206 19.74 10.20 9.12
C PHE A 206 19.89 10.10 10.64
N LEU A 207 20.66 10.98 11.27
CA LEU A 207 20.97 10.90 12.71
C LEU A 207 19.73 10.91 13.63
N PRO A 208 18.64 11.68 13.35
CA PRO A 208 17.44 11.62 14.18
C PRO A 208 16.80 10.22 14.24
N LEU A 209 16.99 9.39 13.22
CA LEU A 209 16.49 8.00 13.19
C LEU A 209 17.38 7.07 14.00
N ILE A 210 18.69 7.35 14.02
CA ILE A 210 19.69 6.53 14.69
C ILE A 210 19.72 6.81 16.19
N LEU A 211 19.76 8.10 16.57
CA LEU A 211 19.97 8.58 17.94
C LEU A 211 18.66 8.94 18.66
N GLY A 212 17.57 9.17 17.91
CA GLY A 212 16.34 9.74 18.44
C GLY A 212 16.39 11.26 18.57
N ARG A 213 15.22 11.92 18.45
CA ARG A 213 15.12 13.39 18.48
C ARG A 213 15.54 13.98 19.83
N ASP A 214 15.18 13.33 20.93
CA ASP A 214 15.52 13.80 22.27
C ASP A 214 17.04 13.91 22.47
N TYR A 215 17.80 12.94 21.95
CA TYR A 215 19.26 12.99 21.99
C TYR A 215 19.80 14.09 21.06
N MET A 216 19.26 14.20 19.84
CA MET A 216 19.66 15.24 18.89
C MET A 216 19.52 16.65 19.47
N ASP A 217 18.40 16.92 20.15
CA ASP A 217 18.12 18.24 20.73
C ASP A 217 18.97 18.50 21.98
N ARG A 218 19.19 17.48 22.83
CA ARG A 218 20.01 17.61 24.04
C ARG A 218 21.48 17.96 23.76
N PHE A 219 22.02 17.49 22.63
CA PHE A 219 23.43 17.65 22.27
C PHE A 219 23.64 18.65 21.11
N ASP A 220 22.65 19.48 20.82
CA ASP A 220 22.71 20.48 19.74
C ASP A 220 23.20 19.86 18.42
N LEU A 221 22.60 18.73 18.02
CA LEU A 221 22.89 18.04 16.74
C LEU A 221 21.87 18.39 15.66
N THR A 222 20.69 18.89 16.03
CA THR A 222 19.67 19.32 15.06
C THR A 222 20.17 20.54 14.28
N PRO A 223 20.11 20.54 12.94
CA PRO A 223 20.37 21.72 12.11
C PRO A 223 19.50 22.92 12.48
N LYS A 224 20.00 24.15 12.29
CA LYS A 224 19.17 25.35 12.51
C LYS A 224 18.21 25.53 11.33
N GLU A 225 17.05 26.13 11.59
CA GLU A 225 16.11 26.51 10.53
C GLU A 225 16.59 27.75 9.75
N SER A 226 17.31 28.66 10.41
CA SER A 226 17.85 29.88 9.81
C SER A 226 19.15 30.33 10.50
N GLY A 227 19.93 31.19 9.82
CA GLY A 227 21.18 31.73 10.37
C GLY A 227 22.32 30.70 10.43
N TYR A 228 23.23 30.89 11.39
CA TYR A 228 24.45 30.11 11.59
C TYR A 228 24.42 29.35 12.93
N SER A 229 25.15 28.25 13.04
CA SER A 229 25.25 27.47 14.28
C SER A 229 26.20 28.08 15.31
N ARG A 230 27.37 28.58 14.88
CA ARG A 230 28.44 29.12 15.76
C ARG A 230 28.85 28.17 16.88
N LEU A 231 29.07 26.91 16.51
CA LEU A 231 29.39 25.84 17.44
C LEU A 231 30.84 25.38 17.36
N TYR A 232 31.60 25.90 16.39
CA TYR A 232 32.98 25.50 16.18
C TYR A 232 33.88 25.80 17.40
N ASP A 233 34.63 24.80 17.82
CA ASP A 233 35.62 24.83 18.88
C ASP A 233 36.95 24.30 18.34
N ASP A 234 37.95 25.18 18.23
CA ASP A 234 39.27 24.85 17.69
C ASP A 234 40.14 24.03 18.67
N THR A 235 39.73 23.91 19.93
CA THR A 235 40.38 23.08 20.95
C THR A 235 39.86 21.65 20.98
N LEU A 236 38.72 21.38 20.32
CA LEU A 236 38.07 20.08 20.31
C LEU A 236 38.71 19.16 19.27
N ASN A 237 39.15 17.97 19.70
CA ASN A 237 39.58 16.93 18.78
C ASN A 237 38.37 16.22 18.15
N ALA A 238 38.16 16.48 16.85
CA ALA A 238 37.12 15.86 16.03
C ALA A 238 37.49 14.47 15.48
N GLY A 239 38.72 14.01 15.71
CA GLY A 239 39.23 12.75 15.18
C GLY A 239 38.33 11.57 15.55
N ILE A 240 38.26 10.60 14.65
CA ILE A 240 37.48 9.39 14.87
C ILE A 240 38.07 8.58 16.02
N THR A 241 37.26 8.33 17.03
CA THR A 241 37.60 7.47 18.15
C THR A 241 37.65 6.01 17.70
N ASN A 242 38.57 5.24 18.28
CA ASN A 242 38.75 3.83 17.95
C ASN A 242 37.49 2.99 18.22
N VAL A 243 36.77 3.31 19.30
CA VAL A 243 35.50 2.65 19.65
C VAL A 243 34.41 2.89 18.61
N PHE A 244 34.36 4.08 18.01
CA PHE A 244 33.40 4.41 16.96
C PHE A 244 33.63 3.57 15.70
N SER A 245 34.86 3.57 15.17
CA SER A 245 35.21 2.88 13.93
C SER A 245 35.23 1.35 14.05
N THR A 246 35.59 0.84 15.23
CA THR A 246 35.83 -0.59 15.42
C THR A 246 34.60 -1.34 15.94
N ALA A 247 33.71 -0.67 16.68
CA ALA A 247 32.53 -1.31 17.26
C ALA A 247 31.24 -0.52 16.99
N ALA A 248 31.14 0.73 17.46
CA ALA A 248 29.85 1.41 17.56
C ALA A 248 29.18 1.61 16.19
N PHE A 249 29.89 2.16 15.19
CA PHE A 249 29.32 2.43 13.88
C PHE A 249 29.15 1.19 12.99
N ARG A 250 29.64 0.03 13.46
CA ARG A 250 29.40 -1.29 12.83
C ARG A 250 28.03 -1.87 13.13
N PHE A 251 27.18 -1.15 13.88
CA PHE A 251 25.76 -1.50 14.02
C PHE A 251 25.07 -1.66 12.66
N GLY A 252 25.58 -1.03 11.60
CA GLY A 252 25.06 -1.19 10.25
C GLY A 252 24.98 -2.65 9.77
N HIS A 253 25.86 -3.54 10.27
CA HIS A 253 25.91 -4.94 9.85
C HIS A 253 24.66 -5.75 10.22
N THR A 254 23.96 -5.43 11.33
CA THR A 254 22.67 -6.10 11.65
C THR A 254 21.55 -5.65 10.71
N LEU A 255 21.69 -4.50 10.04
CA LEU A 255 20.67 -3.96 9.12
C LEU A 255 20.75 -4.56 7.70
N VAL A 256 21.78 -5.35 7.39
CA VAL A 256 22.05 -5.82 6.02
C VAL A 256 21.10 -6.95 5.63
N GLN A 257 20.51 -6.84 4.44
CA GLN A 257 19.68 -7.87 3.83
C GLN A 257 20.54 -8.89 3.09
N GLY A 258 20.11 -10.15 3.05
CA GLY A 258 20.84 -11.17 2.30
C GLY A 258 20.70 -11.11 0.77
N HIS A 259 19.82 -10.26 0.26
CA HIS A 259 19.65 -10.09 -1.18
C HIS A 259 19.50 -8.60 -1.50
N ILE A 260 20.00 -8.18 -2.66
CA ILE A 260 19.85 -6.83 -3.21
C ILE A 260 18.84 -6.89 -4.36
N LYS A 261 17.72 -6.17 -4.25
CA LYS A 261 16.63 -6.19 -5.24
C LYS A 261 16.59 -4.92 -6.08
N ALA A 262 16.51 -5.10 -7.38
CA ALA A 262 16.27 -4.05 -8.35
C ALA A 262 14.78 -4.01 -8.74
N PHE A 263 14.19 -2.81 -8.79
CA PHE A 263 12.76 -2.62 -9.07
C PHE A 263 12.53 -1.82 -10.34
N SER A 264 11.62 -2.28 -11.19
CA SER A 264 11.18 -1.51 -12.35
C SER A 264 10.46 -0.23 -11.96
N ARG A 265 10.29 0.68 -12.92
CA ARG A 265 9.39 1.86 -12.83
C ARG A 265 7.96 1.56 -12.36
N PHE A 266 7.45 0.34 -12.57
CA PHE A 266 6.12 -0.08 -12.12
C PHE A 266 6.14 -0.78 -10.76
N GLY A 267 7.34 -0.95 -10.19
CA GLY A 267 7.58 -1.52 -8.88
C GLY A 267 7.56 -3.05 -8.85
N SER A 268 7.68 -3.71 -10.01
CA SER A 268 7.96 -5.15 -10.08
C SER A 268 9.45 -5.39 -9.85
N VAL A 269 9.81 -6.45 -9.14
CA VAL A 269 11.21 -6.88 -9.02
C VAL A 269 11.71 -7.29 -10.41
N ARG A 270 12.82 -6.71 -10.86
CA ARG A 270 13.48 -7.04 -12.13
C ARG A 270 14.68 -7.95 -11.92
N ASP A 271 15.43 -7.70 -10.85
CA ASP A 271 16.60 -8.48 -10.47
C ASP A 271 16.62 -8.65 -8.95
N SER A 272 17.23 -9.73 -8.49
CA SER A 272 17.40 -10.05 -7.07
C SER A 272 18.68 -10.86 -6.92
N VAL A 273 19.76 -10.18 -6.54
CA VAL A 273 21.09 -10.78 -6.44
C VAL A 273 21.38 -11.13 -4.98
N MET A 274 21.92 -12.33 -4.74
CA MET A 274 22.42 -12.71 -3.41
C MET A 274 23.61 -11.84 -3.04
N MET A 275 23.70 -11.41 -1.80
CA MET A 275 24.75 -10.48 -1.36
C MET A 275 26.16 -11.03 -1.66
N HIS A 276 26.43 -12.31 -1.36
CA HIS A 276 27.73 -12.93 -1.63
C HIS A 276 28.15 -12.97 -3.10
N LYS A 277 27.18 -12.96 -4.04
CA LYS A 277 27.43 -12.87 -5.49
C LYS A 277 27.61 -11.44 -5.98
N SER A 278 27.24 -10.45 -5.17
CA SER A 278 27.38 -9.03 -5.50
C SER A 278 28.72 -8.44 -5.03
N HIS A 279 29.43 -9.15 -4.13
CA HIS A 279 30.70 -8.67 -3.59
C HIS A 279 31.77 -8.56 -4.68
N PHE A 280 32.39 -7.39 -4.80
CA PHE A 280 33.42 -7.10 -5.82
C PHE A 280 32.96 -7.40 -7.27
N SER A 281 31.65 -7.35 -7.51
CA SER A 281 31.04 -7.69 -8.80
C SER A 281 29.99 -6.64 -9.21
N PRO A 282 30.41 -5.41 -9.57
CA PRO A 282 29.49 -4.33 -9.91
C PRO A 282 28.88 -4.49 -11.32
N PHE A 283 29.20 -5.57 -12.03
CA PHE A 283 28.94 -5.73 -13.47
C PHE A 283 27.45 -5.63 -13.85
N THR A 284 26.54 -5.94 -12.93
CA THR A 284 25.11 -5.77 -13.14
C THR A 284 24.70 -4.32 -13.44
N LEU A 285 25.47 -3.32 -12.96
CA LEU A 285 25.21 -1.91 -13.17
C LEU A 285 25.49 -1.44 -14.61
N TYR A 286 26.22 -2.23 -15.41
CA TYR A 286 26.41 -1.96 -16.84
C TYR A 286 25.19 -2.33 -17.69
N LYS A 287 24.21 -3.06 -17.14
CA LYS A 287 22.95 -3.36 -17.84
C LYS A 287 22.11 -2.10 -17.99
N GLU A 288 21.36 -2.01 -19.07
CA GLU A 288 20.49 -0.86 -19.36
C GLU A 288 19.41 -0.69 -18.29
N GLY A 289 19.31 0.52 -17.72
CA GLY A 289 18.35 0.86 -16.67
C GLY A 289 18.67 0.30 -15.27
N ALA A 290 19.76 -0.45 -15.11
CA ALA A 290 20.07 -1.10 -13.84
C ALA A 290 20.32 -0.09 -12.71
N PHE A 291 21.07 0.99 -12.96
CA PHE A 291 21.34 2.04 -11.97
C PHE A 291 20.05 2.52 -11.29
N ASP A 292 19.03 2.90 -12.07
CA ASP A 292 17.76 3.37 -11.52
C ASP A 292 16.91 2.25 -10.91
N ASP A 293 17.01 1.04 -11.43
CA ASP A 293 16.30 -0.10 -10.83
C ASP A 293 16.85 -0.42 -9.43
N TYR A 294 18.18 -0.36 -9.22
CA TYR A 294 18.81 -0.49 -7.90
C TYR A 294 18.60 0.76 -7.03
N LEU A 295 18.62 1.96 -7.61
CA LEU A 295 18.31 3.20 -6.88
C LEU A 295 16.87 3.20 -6.33
N ARG A 296 15.91 2.65 -7.07
CA ARG A 296 14.56 2.35 -6.55
C ARG A 296 14.57 1.25 -5.51
N GLY A 297 15.46 0.27 -5.64
CA GLY A 297 15.74 -0.75 -4.62
C GLY A 297 16.06 -0.14 -3.28
N LEU A 298 17.03 0.78 -3.23
CA LEU A 298 17.44 1.52 -2.03
C LEU A 298 16.27 2.22 -1.32
N SER A 299 15.30 2.70 -2.08
CA SER A 299 14.15 3.46 -1.56
C SER A 299 12.90 2.59 -1.30
N THR A 300 12.88 1.35 -1.80
CA THR A 300 11.70 0.45 -1.73
C THR A 300 11.93 -0.77 -0.83
N GLN A 301 13.14 -1.33 -0.85
CA GLN A 301 13.51 -2.50 -0.08
C GLN A 301 13.77 -2.11 1.38
N THR A 302 13.18 -2.87 2.31
CA THR A 302 13.40 -2.69 3.74
C THR A 302 14.75 -3.27 4.17
N CYS A 303 15.45 -2.61 5.10
CA CYS A 303 16.59 -3.21 5.78
C CYS A 303 16.16 -4.32 6.76
N GLN A 304 17.12 -5.06 7.31
CA GLN A 304 16.88 -5.91 8.48
C GLN A 304 16.66 -5.05 9.74
N ARG A 305 16.16 -5.68 10.79
CA ARG A 305 15.95 -5.02 12.09
C ARG A 305 17.29 -4.91 12.82
N PHE A 306 17.50 -3.84 13.58
CA PHE A 306 18.59 -3.77 14.55
C PHE A 306 18.31 -4.72 15.72
N ASP A 307 19.05 -5.81 15.78
CA ASP A 307 19.07 -6.78 16.87
C ASP A 307 20.35 -7.65 16.80
N ARG A 308 20.46 -8.65 17.68
CA ARG A 308 21.63 -9.56 17.74
C ARG A 308 21.70 -10.58 16.59
N PHE A 309 20.77 -10.56 15.64
CA PHE A 309 20.75 -11.48 14.51
C PHE A 309 21.35 -10.81 13.27
N PHE A 310 21.98 -11.65 12.44
CA PHE A 310 22.66 -11.23 11.22
C PHE A 310 22.26 -12.16 10.09
N SER A 311 22.29 -11.64 8.85
CA SER A 311 22.05 -12.47 7.68
C SER A 311 23.19 -13.48 7.50
N ASN A 312 22.86 -14.72 7.14
CA ASN A 312 23.87 -15.75 6.81
C ASN A 312 24.84 -15.31 5.71
N GLU A 313 24.39 -14.43 4.82
CA GLU A 313 25.24 -13.79 3.82
C GLU A 313 26.44 -13.00 4.38
N LEU A 314 26.39 -12.61 5.66
CA LEU A 314 27.49 -11.96 6.37
C LEU A 314 28.23 -12.87 7.36
N THR A 315 27.58 -13.90 7.93
CA THR A 315 28.22 -14.81 8.89
C THR A 315 28.82 -16.05 8.23
N ASP A 316 28.28 -16.47 7.10
CA ASP A 316 28.59 -17.77 6.47
C ASP A 316 29.22 -17.57 5.08
N HIS A 317 28.80 -16.51 4.37
CA HIS A 317 29.10 -16.30 2.95
C HIS A 317 29.82 -14.97 2.66
N LEU A 318 30.43 -14.31 3.66
CA LEU A 318 31.11 -13.04 3.44
C LEU A 318 32.25 -13.21 2.43
N PHE A 319 32.23 -12.40 1.37
CA PHE A 319 33.22 -12.45 0.27
C PHE A 319 33.44 -13.83 -0.36
N GLN A 320 32.47 -14.75 -0.24
CA GLN A 320 32.60 -16.10 -0.81
C GLN A 320 32.78 -16.08 -2.33
N GLY A 321 32.04 -15.23 -3.06
CA GLY A 321 32.06 -15.25 -4.52
C GLY A 321 31.74 -16.64 -5.07
N ASP A 322 32.69 -17.25 -5.76
CA ASP A 322 32.61 -18.62 -6.30
C ASP A 322 33.45 -19.65 -5.52
N LEU A 323 34.01 -19.26 -4.36
CA LEU A 323 34.71 -20.17 -3.46
C LEU A 323 33.73 -21.11 -2.73
N ASP A 324 34.25 -22.22 -2.20
CA ASP A 324 33.44 -23.23 -1.50
C ASP A 324 32.82 -22.70 -0.19
N PHE A 325 33.47 -21.73 0.45
CA PHE A 325 33.01 -21.09 1.70
C PHE A 325 33.41 -19.61 1.78
N GLY A 326 32.69 -18.84 2.61
CA GLY A 326 32.98 -17.44 2.90
C GLY A 326 33.59 -17.24 4.29
N LEU A 327 33.75 -15.97 4.67
CA LEU A 327 34.19 -15.57 6.02
C LEU A 327 32.96 -15.23 6.90
N ASP A 328 33.22 -15.01 8.19
CA ASP A 328 32.24 -14.50 9.15
C ASP A 328 32.56 -13.06 9.55
N LEU A 329 31.75 -12.09 9.07
CA LEU A 329 31.91 -10.67 9.38
C LEU A 329 31.74 -10.36 10.87
N VAL A 330 30.85 -11.07 11.56
CA VAL A 330 30.57 -10.84 12.98
C VAL A 330 31.75 -11.32 13.82
N ALA A 331 32.29 -12.50 13.52
CA ALA A 331 33.53 -12.98 14.14
C ALA A 331 34.72 -12.05 13.85
N LEU A 332 34.83 -11.53 12.61
CA LEU A 332 35.85 -10.52 12.26
C LEU A 332 35.69 -9.22 13.07
N ASN A 333 34.46 -8.75 13.33
CA ASN A 333 34.22 -7.57 14.17
C ASN A 333 34.68 -7.78 15.61
N ILE A 334 34.34 -8.93 16.19
CA ILE A 334 34.74 -9.29 17.56
C ILE A 334 36.27 -9.38 17.65
N GLN A 335 36.90 -10.10 16.73
CA GLN A 335 38.36 -10.23 16.71
C GLN A 335 39.07 -8.90 16.45
N ARG A 336 38.48 -8.02 15.62
CA ARG A 336 39.01 -6.66 15.39
C ARG A 336 38.93 -5.78 16.63
N ALA A 337 37.83 -5.86 17.40
CA ALA A 337 37.73 -5.17 18.68
C ALA A 337 38.84 -5.60 19.66
N ARG A 338 39.15 -6.90 19.71
CA ARG A 338 40.24 -7.46 20.51
C ARG A 338 41.63 -7.04 20.01
N ASP A 339 41.86 -7.05 18.69
CA ASP A 339 43.09 -6.55 18.06
C ASP A 339 43.37 -5.09 18.42
N HIS A 340 42.32 -4.27 18.43
CA HIS A 340 42.36 -2.85 18.76
C HIS A 340 42.40 -2.57 20.26
N GLY A 341 42.33 -3.61 21.11
CA GLY A 341 42.37 -3.45 22.56
C GLY A 341 41.19 -2.65 23.10
N LEU A 342 40.00 -2.78 22.50
CA LEU A 342 38.81 -2.11 23.04
C LEU A 342 38.48 -2.65 24.44
N PRO A 343 38.20 -1.77 25.41
CA PRO A 343 37.71 -2.19 26.71
C PRO A 343 36.40 -2.99 26.61
N PRO A 344 36.12 -3.88 27.59
CA PRO A 344 34.86 -4.61 27.67
C PRO A 344 33.64 -3.68 27.78
N TYR A 345 32.46 -4.25 27.52
CA TYR A 345 31.20 -3.53 27.52
C TYR A 345 30.94 -2.71 28.81
N ASN A 346 31.22 -3.29 29.98
CA ASN A 346 30.95 -2.64 31.27
C ASN A 346 31.69 -1.31 31.45
N ASP A 347 32.91 -1.19 30.92
CA ASP A 347 33.70 0.04 30.98
C ASP A 347 33.06 1.16 30.15
N TRP A 348 32.49 0.80 28.98
CA TRP A 348 31.75 1.75 28.15
C TRP A 348 30.38 2.13 28.72
N ARG A 349 29.74 1.23 29.48
CA ARG A 349 28.53 1.59 30.23
C ARG A 349 28.80 2.75 31.17
N GLU A 350 29.88 2.67 31.95
CA GLU A 350 30.26 3.72 32.91
C GLU A 350 30.57 5.03 32.21
N VAL A 351 31.30 5.00 31.08
CA VAL A 351 31.55 6.18 30.24
C VAL A 351 30.24 6.81 29.76
N CYS A 352 29.26 5.99 29.40
CA CYS A 352 27.94 6.43 28.94
C CYS A 352 26.94 6.74 30.07
N GLY A 353 27.42 6.83 31.32
CA GLY A 353 26.61 7.19 32.49
C GLY A 353 25.65 6.09 32.97
N LEU A 354 25.85 4.85 32.51
CA LEU A 354 25.14 3.67 33.01
C LEU A 354 25.92 3.04 34.18
N PRO A 355 25.21 2.41 35.14
CA PRO A 355 25.88 1.67 36.20
C PRO A 355 26.61 0.44 35.63
N ARG A 356 27.81 0.17 36.14
CA ARG A 356 28.53 -1.09 35.86
C ARG A 356 27.67 -2.28 36.27
N ALA A 357 27.52 -3.29 35.42
CA ALA A 357 26.82 -4.51 35.81
C ALA A 357 27.68 -5.31 36.80
N SER A 358 27.14 -5.61 37.98
CA SER A 358 27.78 -6.52 38.95
C SER A 358 27.36 -7.98 38.78
N SER A 359 26.25 -8.23 38.09
CA SER A 359 25.72 -9.58 37.81
C SER A 359 24.97 -9.60 36.49
N TRP A 360 24.72 -10.82 35.97
CA TRP A 360 23.92 -11.02 34.76
C TRP A 360 22.53 -10.38 34.84
N ASP A 361 21.90 -10.42 36.03
CA ASP A 361 20.56 -9.84 36.25
C ASP A 361 20.57 -8.30 36.15
N SER A 362 21.73 -7.66 36.36
CA SER A 362 21.89 -6.21 36.23
C SER A 362 21.80 -5.71 34.78
N LEU A 363 21.64 -6.61 33.81
CA LEU A 363 21.49 -6.31 32.39
C LEU A 363 20.06 -6.57 31.87
N LEU A 364 19.14 -7.07 32.71
CA LEU A 364 17.76 -7.37 32.30
C LEU A 364 16.94 -6.12 31.94
N ASP A 365 17.35 -4.96 32.44
CA ASP A 365 16.79 -3.66 32.08
C ASP A 365 17.06 -3.35 30.60
N VAL A 366 18.32 -3.49 30.17
CA VAL A 366 18.78 -3.12 28.83
C VAL A 366 18.69 -4.24 27.81
N MET A 367 18.72 -5.52 28.21
CA MET A 367 18.71 -6.68 27.29
C MET A 367 17.53 -7.61 27.56
N ASP A 368 17.18 -8.45 26.58
CA ASP A 368 16.17 -9.50 26.77
C ASP A 368 16.77 -10.75 27.44
N PRO A 369 15.97 -11.54 28.19
CA PRO A 369 16.48 -12.70 28.92
C PRO A 369 17.18 -13.75 28.04
N LYS A 370 16.72 -13.96 26.79
CA LYS A 370 17.31 -14.98 25.91
C LYS A 370 18.71 -14.58 25.45
N SER A 371 18.91 -13.29 25.19
CA SER A 371 20.23 -12.74 24.86
C SER A 371 21.19 -12.88 26.04
N LEU A 372 20.73 -12.65 27.28
CA LEU A 372 21.53 -12.87 28.49
C LEU A 372 21.87 -14.33 28.73
N ASP A 373 20.92 -15.25 28.51
CA ASP A 373 21.18 -16.69 28.63
C ASP A 373 22.29 -17.14 27.66
N SER A 374 22.28 -16.59 26.43
CA SER A 374 23.34 -16.85 25.44
C SER A 374 24.67 -16.27 25.89
N LEU A 375 24.71 -15.02 26.35
CA LEU A 375 25.94 -14.38 26.85
C LEU A 375 26.53 -15.13 28.04
N LYS A 376 25.68 -15.54 28.99
CA LYS A 376 26.08 -16.32 30.17
C LYS A 376 26.65 -17.70 29.83
N SER A 377 26.23 -18.28 28.70
CA SER A 377 26.80 -19.54 28.21
C SER A 377 28.18 -19.39 27.55
N LEU A 378 28.54 -18.17 27.13
CA LEU A 378 29.75 -17.88 26.35
C LEU A 378 30.84 -17.16 27.16
N TYR A 379 30.47 -16.24 28.05
CA TYR A 379 31.39 -15.42 28.84
C TYR A 379 31.36 -15.82 30.32
N GLY A 380 32.52 -15.78 30.99
CA GLY A 380 32.64 -16.16 32.40
C GLY A 380 32.11 -15.10 33.35
N SER A 381 32.28 -13.82 32.98
CA SER A 381 31.80 -12.66 33.74
C SER A 381 31.18 -11.60 32.83
N VAL A 382 30.32 -10.76 33.41
CA VAL A 382 29.78 -9.55 32.74
C VAL A 382 30.88 -8.53 32.41
N ASP A 383 32.02 -8.60 33.08
CA ASP A 383 33.19 -7.75 32.84
C ASP A 383 34.03 -8.17 31.62
N GLU A 384 33.73 -9.32 31.00
CA GLU A 384 34.49 -9.87 29.87
C GLU A 384 33.77 -9.68 28.52
N ILE A 385 32.53 -9.22 28.53
CA ILE A 385 31.69 -9.17 27.32
C ILE A 385 32.27 -8.14 26.34
N ASP A 386 32.55 -8.58 25.11
CA ASP A 386 33.00 -7.68 24.04
C ASP A 386 31.92 -6.62 23.75
N LEU A 387 32.33 -5.34 23.66
CA LEU A 387 31.40 -4.20 23.47
C LEU A 387 30.39 -4.41 22.35
N PHE A 388 30.86 -4.83 21.16
CA PHE A 388 30.01 -4.98 19.99
C PHE A 388 28.88 -5.99 20.24
N VAL A 389 29.19 -7.14 20.86
CA VAL A 389 28.24 -8.22 21.12
C VAL A 389 27.16 -7.79 22.11
N ALA A 390 27.56 -7.12 23.19
CA ALA A 390 26.61 -6.61 24.18
C ALA A 390 25.73 -5.50 23.61
N ALA A 391 26.31 -4.50 22.96
CA ALA A 391 25.59 -3.30 22.57
C ALA A 391 24.62 -3.52 21.40
N VAL A 392 24.86 -4.49 20.50
CA VAL A 392 23.84 -4.91 19.51
C VAL A 392 22.69 -5.72 20.14
N ALA A 393 22.88 -6.26 21.34
CA ALA A 393 21.85 -6.98 22.09
C ALA A 393 21.02 -6.06 23.00
N GLU A 394 21.42 -4.79 23.17
CA GLU A 394 20.61 -3.80 23.88
C GLU A 394 19.28 -3.52 23.16
N LYS A 395 18.22 -3.33 23.94
CA LYS A 395 16.93 -2.85 23.45
C LYS A 395 17.10 -1.41 22.93
N PRO A 396 16.54 -1.07 21.76
CA PRO A 396 16.52 0.31 21.27
C PRO A 396 15.84 1.27 22.25
N LEU A 397 16.35 2.49 22.35
CA LEU A 397 15.66 3.58 23.05
C LEU A 397 14.38 4.00 22.31
N GLU A 398 13.44 4.62 23.02
CA GLU A 398 12.23 5.15 22.40
C GLU A 398 12.58 6.21 21.34
N GLY A 399 12.07 6.03 20.12
CA GLY A 399 12.33 6.95 19.01
C GLY A 399 13.73 6.85 18.37
N ALA A 400 14.61 5.98 18.88
CA ALA A 400 15.94 5.71 18.32
C ALA A 400 16.03 4.29 17.74
N LEU A 401 16.98 4.08 16.81
CA LEU A 401 17.27 2.75 16.30
C LEU A 401 18.17 1.94 17.26
N LEU A 402 19.06 2.64 17.99
CA LEU A 402 20.11 2.04 18.79
C LEU A 402 19.76 1.98 20.28
N GLY A 403 20.44 1.08 21.00
CA GLY A 403 20.44 1.05 22.47
C GLY A 403 21.27 2.18 23.09
N GLN A 404 21.14 2.38 24.40
CA GLN A 404 21.75 3.48 25.15
C GLN A 404 23.26 3.62 24.91
N THR A 405 24.01 2.52 24.97
CA THR A 405 25.48 2.57 24.86
C THR A 405 25.91 3.02 23.46
N PHE A 406 25.28 2.48 22.41
CA PHE A 406 25.57 2.90 21.04
C PHE A 406 25.03 4.29 20.70
N VAL A 407 23.88 4.72 21.25
CA VAL A 407 23.41 6.11 21.11
C VAL A 407 24.44 7.08 21.69
N CYS A 408 24.97 6.79 22.88
CA CYS A 408 26.04 7.57 23.51
C CYS A 408 27.30 7.64 22.65
N LEU A 409 27.85 6.50 22.22
CA LEU A 409 29.12 6.46 21.48
C LEU A 409 29.03 7.04 20.08
N VAL A 410 27.96 6.72 19.34
CA VAL A 410 27.72 7.29 18.01
C VAL A 410 27.40 8.78 18.12
N GLY A 411 26.55 9.16 19.07
CA GLY A 411 26.17 10.55 19.31
C GLY A 411 27.33 11.45 19.73
N ASP A 412 28.22 10.98 20.61
CA ASP A 412 29.45 11.70 20.99
C ASP A 412 30.34 11.96 19.77
N GLN A 413 30.57 10.95 18.92
CA GLN A 413 31.41 11.14 17.73
C GLN A 413 30.81 12.17 16.76
N PHE A 414 29.51 12.11 16.46
CA PHE A 414 28.88 13.10 15.58
C PHE A 414 28.81 14.49 16.22
N ALA A 415 28.67 14.59 17.55
CA ALA A 415 28.79 15.87 18.24
C ALA A 415 30.19 16.49 18.05
N ARG A 416 31.25 15.68 18.18
CA ARG A 416 32.64 16.11 17.93
C ARG A 416 32.85 16.51 16.48
N LEU A 417 32.33 15.75 15.52
CA LEU A 417 32.44 16.06 14.09
C LEU A 417 31.74 17.39 13.76
N ARG A 418 30.57 17.68 14.34
CA ARG A 418 29.89 18.97 14.12
C ARG A 418 30.66 20.13 14.73
N ARG A 419 31.16 19.99 15.95
CA ARG A 419 31.76 21.09 16.73
C ARG A 419 33.24 21.29 16.46
N GLY A 420 33.96 20.26 16.01
CA GLY A 420 35.39 20.36 15.69
C GLY A 420 35.68 20.50 14.20
N ASP A 421 34.66 20.53 13.33
CA ASP A 421 34.83 20.81 11.90
C ASP A 421 34.67 22.30 11.59
N ARG A 422 35.79 22.96 11.29
CA ARG A 422 35.83 24.36 10.86
C ARG A 422 35.10 24.60 9.53
N PHE A 423 34.89 23.55 8.74
CA PHE A 423 34.23 23.59 7.44
C PHE A 423 32.78 23.10 7.49
N PHE A 424 32.22 22.86 8.69
CA PHE A 424 30.82 22.45 8.84
C PHE A 424 29.90 23.48 8.19
N TYR A 425 28.93 23.01 7.40
CA TYR A 425 28.21 23.86 6.45
C TYR A 425 27.49 25.05 7.09
N GLU A 426 27.00 24.94 8.34
CA GLU A 426 26.29 26.01 9.08
C GLU A 426 27.20 27.00 9.84
N GLU A 427 28.51 26.85 9.75
CA GLU A 427 29.45 27.66 10.54
C GLU A 427 29.68 29.06 9.92
N SER A 428 29.85 30.08 10.77
CA SER A 428 30.10 31.47 10.33
C SER A 428 31.57 31.87 10.48
N ASP A 429 31.92 33.02 9.89
CA ASP A 429 33.21 33.67 10.10
C ASP A 429 34.43 32.84 9.66
N GLN A 430 34.21 31.80 8.85
CA GLN A 430 35.25 31.02 8.18
C GLN A 430 35.36 31.43 6.72
N GLN A 431 36.55 31.29 6.14
CA GLN A 431 36.77 31.62 4.72
C GLN A 431 35.89 30.77 3.78
N SER A 432 35.51 29.57 4.21
CA SER A 432 34.64 28.62 3.51
C SER A 432 33.15 28.79 3.83
N SER A 433 32.77 29.66 4.77
CA SER A 433 31.39 29.79 5.23
C SER A 433 30.46 30.15 4.07
N PHE A 434 29.29 29.51 4.07
CA PHE A 434 28.21 29.90 3.17
C PHE A 434 27.56 31.21 3.63
N THR A 435 27.08 31.99 2.67
CA THR A 435 26.21 33.14 2.97
C THR A 435 24.85 32.66 3.52
N PRO A 436 24.09 33.50 4.24
CA PRO A 436 22.79 33.08 4.76
C PRO A 436 21.81 32.64 3.68
N ALA A 437 21.86 33.27 2.49
CA ALA A 437 21.03 32.90 1.34
C ALA A 437 21.43 31.54 0.74
N GLN A 438 22.74 31.21 0.71
CA GLN A 438 23.21 29.89 0.28
C GLN A 438 22.81 28.80 1.29
N LEU A 439 22.91 29.08 2.59
CA LEU A 439 22.45 28.16 3.64
C LEU A 439 20.96 27.84 3.52
N GLU A 440 20.13 28.84 3.22
CA GLU A 440 18.69 28.62 2.99
C GLU A 440 18.43 27.68 1.81
N GLN A 441 19.29 27.67 0.78
CA GLN A 441 19.18 26.70 -0.31
C GLN A 441 19.69 25.32 0.10
N LEU A 442 20.82 25.22 0.79
CA LEU A 442 21.36 23.94 1.27
C LEU A 442 20.40 23.21 2.21
N ARG A 443 19.67 23.94 3.05
CA ARG A 443 18.63 23.39 3.94
C ARG A 443 17.42 22.78 3.22
N LYS A 444 17.30 22.99 1.91
CA LYS A 444 16.25 22.37 1.06
C LYS A 444 16.73 21.06 0.44
N SER A 445 18.03 20.74 0.53
CA SER A 445 18.58 19.50 0.01
C SER A 445 18.04 18.32 0.82
N SER A 446 17.62 17.28 0.10
CA SER A 446 17.17 16.02 0.68
C SER A 446 17.72 14.86 -0.12
N LEU A 447 17.87 13.68 0.51
CA LEU A 447 18.35 12.51 -0.21
C LEU A 447 17.41 12.16 -1.37
N ALA A 448 16.10 12.33 -1.17
CA ALA A 448 15.10 12.15 -2.20
C ALA A 448 15.30 13.09 -3.40
N ARG A 449 15.67 14.35 -3.16
CA ARG A 449 15.94 15.32 -4.22
C ARG A 449 17.20 14.97 -5.01
N VAL A 450 18.28 14.60 -4.32
CA VAL A 450 19.53 14.15 -4.95
C VAL A 450 19.27 12.92 -5.82
N MET A 451 18.48 11.95 -5.35
CA MET A 451 18.05 10.79 -6.15
C MET A 451 17.29 11.21 -7.41
N CYS A 452 16.33 12.14 -7.32
CA CYS A 452 15.58 12.62 -8.48
C CYS A 452 16.47 13.33 -9.50
N ASP A 453 17.34 14.24 -9.05
CA ASP A 453 18.15 15.08 -9.93
C ASP A 453 19.24 14.29 -10.68
N ASN A 454 19.62 13.11 -10.18
CA ASN A 454 20.73 12.31 -10.70
C ASN A 454 20.31 10.91 -11.22
N SER A 455 19.02 10.62 -11.23
CA SER A 455 18.45 9.43 -11.87
C SER A 455 18.23 9.63 -13.37
N ASP A 456 18.06 8.52 -14.11
CA ASP A 456 17.82 8.54 -15.55
C ASP A 456 16.32 8.51 -15.93
N ASP A 457 15.47 7.83 -15.16
CA ASP A 457 14.04 7.61 -15.41
C ASP A 457 13.16 7.62 -14.14
N ILE A 458 13.67 8.06 -12.99
CA ILE A 458 12.88 8.25 -11.77
C ILE A 458 12.19 9.62 -11.77
N VAL A 459 10.93 9.62 -12.18
CA VAL A 459 10.09 10.85 -12.23
C VAL A 459 9.45 11.18 -10.87
N VAL A 460 9.27 10.18 -10.00
CA VAL A 460 8.60 10.32 -8.69
C VAL A 460 9.37 9.55 -7.63
N MET A 461 9.63 10.21 -6.49
CA MET A 461 10.30 9.65 -5.32
C MET A 461 9.53 10.06 -4.06
N GLN A 462 9.55 9.22 -3.02
CA GLN A 462 9.01 9.62 -1.72
C GLN A 462 9.85 10.74 -1.09
N PRO A 463 9.25 11.71 -0.39
CA PRO A 463 10.01 12.81 0.22
C PRO A 463 11.01 12.37 1.30
N LEU A 464 10.65 11.34 2.07
CA LEU A 464 11.48 10.81 3.16
C LEU A 464 12.17 9.52 2.70
N ALA A 465 13.36 9.64 2.12
CA ALA A 465 14.07 8.52 1.48
C ALA A 465 14.42 7.38 2.46
N PHE A 466 14.65 7.70 3.74
CA PHE A 466 14.98 6.72 4.79
C PHE A 466 13.77 5.96 5.34
N PHE A 467 12.55 6.41 5.03
CA PHE A 467 11.32 5.74 5.48
C PHE A 467 10.73 4.90 4.36
N GLN A 468 10.22 3.72 4.72
CA GLN A 468 9.40 2.96 3.80
C GLN A 468 8.11 3.76 3.51
N ALA A 469 7.78 3.91 2.22
CA ALA A 469 6.53 4.54 1.81
C ALA A 469 5.33 3.82 2.44
N SER A 470 4.74 4.43 3.46
CA SER A 470 3.59 3.87 4.15
C SER A 470 2.36 3.97 3.25
N TYR A 471 1.84 2.81 2.85
CA TYR A 471 0.57 2.74 2.15
C TYR A 471 -0.58 3.31 2.98
N VAL A 472 -0.44 3.36 4.31
CA VAL A 472 -1.41 4.02 5.20
C VAL A 472 -1.42 5.53 4.95
N ILE A 473 -0.24 6.15 4.82
CA ILE A 473 -0.15 7.57 4.48
C ILE A 473 -0.74 7.83 3.10
N LEU A 474 -0.45 6.96 2.11
CA LEU A 474 -1.04 7.05 0.77
C LEU A 474 -2.57 6.91 0.79
N ILE A 475 -3.10 6.01 1.62
CA ILE A 475 -4.54 5.82 1.79
C ILE A 475 -5.17 7.07 2.42
N LEU A 476 -4.60 7.57 3.52
CA LEU A 476 -5.10 8.76 4.22
C LEU A 476 -5.00 10.01 3.36
N SER A 477 -3.90 10.19 2.62
CA SER A 477 -3.75 11.31 1.69
C SER A 477 -4.75 11.23 0.55
N THR A 478 -5.01 10.04 0.01
CA THR A 478 -6.02 9.83 -1.04
C THR A 478 -7.42 10.16 -0.54
N ILE A 479 -7.79 9.73 0.68
CA ILE A 479 -9.06 10.10 1.33
C ILE A 479 -9.15 11.61 1.50
N GLY A 480 -8.09 12.25 2.02
CA GLY A 480 -8.04 13.69 2.23
C GLY A 480 -8.17 14.49 0.94
N ILE A 481 -7.49 14.08 -0.13
CA ILE A 481 -7.56 14.71 -1.46
C ILE A 481 -8.97 14.59 -2.04
N ILE A 482 -9.59 13.40 -2.01
CA ILE A 482 -10.96 13.22 -2.52
C ILE A 482 -11.94 14.08 -1.73
N TYR A 483 -11.82 14.10 -0.40
CA TYR A 483 -12.65 14.96 0.45
C TYR A 483 -12.47 16.46 0.13
N LEU A 484 -11.23 16.92 -0.04
CA LEU A 484 -10.92 18.30 -0.40
C LEU A 484 -11.51 18.67 -1.77
N ILE A 485 -11.39 17.78 -2.76
CA ILE A 485 -12.01 17.96 -4.08
C ILE A 485 -13.54 18.06 -3.93
N THR A 486 -14.16 17.20 -3.12
CA THR A 486 -15.60 17.28 -2.86
C THR A 486 -16.00 18.61 -2.21
N GLN A 487 -15.22 19.13 -1.25
CA GLN A 487 -15.48 20.44 -0.64
C GLN A 487 -15.27 21.61 -1.60
N LEU A 488 -14.26 21.55 -2.46
CA LEU A 488 -14.04 22.53 -3.54
C LEU A 488 -15.22 22.54 -4.52
N PHE A 489 -15.68 21.36 -4.96
CA PHE A 489 -16.85 21.24 -5.83
C PHE A 489 -18.13 21.78 -5.16
N ARG A 490 -18.28 21.59 -3.85
CA ARG A 490 -19.40 22.16 -3.08
C ARG A 490 -19.31 23.68 -2.94
N SER A 491 -18.14 24.22 -2.61
CA SER A 491 -17.93 25.65 -2.49
C SER A 491 -18.23 26.40 -3.79
N LEU A 492 -18.00 25.76 -4.95
CA LEU A 492 -18.39 26.30 -6.26
C LEU A 492 -19.91 26.42 -6.45
N VAL A 493 -20.71 25.61 -5.73
CA VAL A 493 -22.18 25.63 -5.76
C VAL A 493 -22.74 26.61 -4.72
N ASP A 494 -22.15 26.68 -3.53
CA ASP A 494 -22.60 27.62 -2.50
C ASP A 494 -22.33 29.10 -2.90
N LEU A 495 -21.34 29.35 -3.77
CA LEU A 495 -21.13 30.65 -4.45
C LEU A 495 -22.26 31.03 -5.43
N ASP A 496 -23.17 30.11 -5.77
CA ASP A 496 -24.32 30.31 -6.65
C ASP A 496 -25.55 30.84 -5.87
N ASN A 497 -25.54 30.78 -4.53
CA ASN A 497 -26.64 31.19 -3.65
C ASN A 497 -26.51 32.63 -3.09
N GLU A 498 -25.41 33.33 -3.33
CA GLU A 498 -25.36 34.79 -3.16
C GLU A 498 -25.85 35.44 -4.46
N ASP A 499 -26.73 36.44 -4.35
CA ASP A 499 -27.47 37.15 -5.42
C ASP A 499 -26.61 37.84 -6.53
N THR A 500 -25.37 37.40 -6.77
CA THR A 500 -24.40 37.98 -7.71
C THR A 500 -23.68 36.98 -8.63
N ALA A 501 -24.12 35.72 -8.74
CA ALA A 501 -23.49 34.72 -9.61
C ALA A 501 -23.85 34.91 -11.11
N LYS A 502 -22.85 34.78 -11.99
CA LYS A 502 -22.96 34.89 -13.46
C LYS A 502 -23.91 33.82 -14.03
N PRO A 503 -24.68 34.09 -15.11
CA PRO A 503 -25.70 33.19 -15.69
C PRO A 503 -25.18 31.87 -16.29
N VAL A 504 -23.86 31.62 -16.21
CA VAL A 504 -23.22 30.36 -16.65
C VAL A 504 -23.13 29.35 -15.50
N LEU A 505 -23.02 29.79 -14.23
CA LEU A 505 -22.95 28.89 -13.07
C LEU A 505 -24.33 28.36 -12.65
N SER A 506 -25.38 29.16 -12.80
CA SER A 506 -26.75 28.80 -12.42
C SER A 506 -27.33 27.59 -13.17
N GLY A 507 -26.80 27.26 -14.36
CA GLY A 507 -27.18 26.07 -15.11
C GLY A 507 -26.44 24.78 -14.72
N LEU A 508 -25.32 24.89 -13.99
CA LEU A 508 -24.47 23.75 -13.62
C LEU A 508 -25.00 23.01 -12.39
N GLY A 509 -25.52 23.71 -11.38
CA GLY A 509 -26.10 23.10 -10.18
C GLY A 509 -27.35 22.23 -10.45
N ASP A 510 -28.11 22.58 -11.49
CA ASP A 510 -29.30 21.86 -11.93
C ASP A 510 -29.02 20.76 -12.96
N SER A 511 -27.77 20.60 -13.40
CA SER A 511 -27.37 19.50 -14.28
C SER A 511 -27.28 18.18 -13.51
N TRP A 512 -27.98 17.15 -13.99
CA TRP A 512 -27.88 15.79 -13.44
C TRP A 512 -26.45 15.23 -13.51
N LEU A 513 -25.63 15.68 -14.48
CA LEU A 513 -24.22 15.29 -14.60
C LEU A 513 -23.41 15.77 -13.40
N PHE A 514 -23.68 16.97 -12.93
CA PHE A 514 -22.99 17.54 -11.79
C PHE A 514 -23.35 16.80 -10.50
N ARG A 515 -24.64 16.52 -10.28
CA ARG A 515 -25.12 15.70 -9.15
C ARG A 515 -24.57 14.27 -9.20
N LEU A 516 -24.43 13.70 -10.39
CA LEU A 516 -23.77 12.41 -10.60
C LEU A 516 -22.29 12.48 -10.18
N SER A 517 -21.55 13.50 -10.60
CA SER A 517 -20.15 13.68 -10.25
C SER A 517 -19.93 13.77 -8.74
N LEU A 518 -20.78 14.51 -8.02
CA LEU A 518 -20.73 14.57 -6.55
C LEU A 518 -20.98 13.20 -5.89
N ASN A 519 -21.95 12.43 -6.41
CA ASN A 519 -22.20 11.08 -5.92
C ASN A 519 -21.04 10.12 -6.21
N LEU A 520 -20.45 10.20 -7.40
CA LEU A 520 -19.29 9.38 -7.77
C LEU A 520 -18.05 9.72 -6.93
N LEU A 521 -17.82 10.99 -6.59
CA LEU A 521 -16.76 11.41 -5.66
C LEU A 521 -16.99 10.84 -4.24
N GLY A 522 -18.24 10.87 -3.76
CA GLY A 522 -18.64 10.22 -2.52
C GLY A 522 -18.32 8.73 -2.51
N TYR A 523 -18.66 8.02 -3.59
CA TYR A 523 -18.35 6.60 -3.73
C TYR A 523 -16.85 6.33 -3.89
N ALA A 524 -16.12 7.22 -4.58
CA ALA A 524 -14.66 7.13 -4.77
C ALA A 524 -13.89 7.17 -3.45
N THR A 525 -14.42 7.89 -2.44
CA THR A 525 -13.85 7.93 -1.08
C THR A 525 -13.75 6.55 -0.43
N ILE A 526 -14.60 5.59 -0.83
CA ILE A 526 -14.54 4.21 -0.35
C ILE A 526 -13.82 3.32 -1.37
N LEU A 527 -14.13 3.45 -2.67
CA LEU A 527 -13.62 2.56 -3.72
C LEU A 527 -12.10 2.69 -3.92
N VAL A 528 -11.57 3.91 -3.97
CA VAL A 528 -10.15 4.14 -4.28
C VAL A 528 -9.26 3.66 -3.13
N PRO A 529 -9.50 4.02 -1.85
CA PRO A 529 -8.78 3.43 -0.73
C PRO A 529 -8.92 1.91 -0.65
N GLY A 530 -10.13 1.37 -0.85
CA GLY A 530 -10.35 -0.08 -0.85
C GLY A 530 -9.53 -0.80 -1.91
N PHE A 531 -9.41 -0.22 -3.11
CA PHE A 531 -8.56 -0.75 -4.18
C PHE A 531 -7.06 -0.67 -3.84
N LEU A 532 -6.61 0.45 -3.27
CA LEU A 532 -5.21 0.61 -2.84
C LEU A 532 -4.84 -0.39 -1.73
N ILE A 533 -5.72 -0.64 -0.77
CA ILE A 533 -5.55 -1.66 0.28
C ILE A 533 -5.46 -3.06 -0.35
N LEU A 534 -6.35 -3.40 -1.28
CA LEU A 534 -6.32 -4.70 -1.98
C LEU A 534 -4.99 -4.89 -2.73
N LYS A 535 -4.51 -3.85 -3.43
CA LYS A 535 -3.24 -3.86 -4.15
C LYS A 535 -2.05 -3.97 -3.20
N TYR A 536 -2.09 -3.26 -2.07
CA TYR A 536 -1.07 -3.32 -1.03
C TYR A 536 -0.92 -4.75 -0.48
N VAL A 537 -2.01 -5.33 0.01
CA VAL A 537 -2.00 -6.66 0.65
C VAL A 537 -1.50 -7.74 -0.31
N ARG A 538 -1.89 -7.67 -1.59
CA ARG A 538 -1.41 -8.61 -2.62
C ARG A 538 0.05 -8.41 -2.99
N ARG A 539 0.58 -7.18 -2.92
CA ARG A 539 1.96 -6.88 -3.32
C ARG A 539 2.97 -7.17 -2.22
N THR A 540 2.58 -6.98 -0.97
CA THR A 540 3.48 -7.17 0.18
C THR A 540 3.46 -8.57 0.78
N ASN A 541 2.55 -9.44 0.33
CA ASN A 541 2.20 -10.70 1.00
C ASN A 541 1.91 -10.48 2.49
N TYR A 542 1.18 -9.40 2.80
CA TYR A 542 0.94 -8.94 4.18
C TYR A 542 0.38 -10.04 5.09
N LEU A 543 -0.53 -10.88 4.56
CA LEU A 543 -1.17 -11.95 5.32
C LEU A 543 -0.24 -13.13 5.65
N GLU A 544 0.89 -13.27 4.95
CA GLU A 544 1.89 -14.32 5.22
C GLU A 544 2.94 -13.83 6.24
N LYS A 545 3.20 -12.53 6.29
CA LYS A 545 4.25 -11.92 7.11
C LYS A 545 3.80 -11.49 8.51
N THR A 546 2.49 -11.37 8.73
CA THR A 546 1.94 -10.77 9.97
C THR A 546 1.39 -11.85 10.89
N ALA A 547 1.77 -11.81 12.17
CA ALA A 547 1.26 -12.72 13.19
C ALA A 547 -0.28 -12.63 13.31
N PRO A 548 -0.97 -13.75 13.62
CA PRO A 548 -2.43 -13.77 13.74
C PRO A 548 -2.92 -12.83 14.85
N SER A 549 -3.66 -11.80 14.48
CA SER A 549 -4.37 -10.88 15.38
C SER A 549 -5.72 -10.46 14.79
N CYS A 550 -6.51 -9.66 15.51
CA CYS A 550 -7.85 -9.25 15.09
C CYS A 550 -7.85 -8.54 13.71
N PHE A 551 -6.86 -7.67 13.46
CA PHE A 551 -6.79 -6.86 12.25
C PHE A 551 -6.40 -7.64 10.98
N PRO A 552 -5.33 -8.47 10.94
CA PRO A 552 -5.05 -9.36 9.82
C PRO A 552 -6.17 -10.35 9.52
N ASN A 553 -6.90 -10.83 10.54
CA ASN A 553 -8.06 -11.70 10.35
C ASN A 553 -9.22 -10.97 9.66
N LEU A 554 -9.48 -9.70 10.03
CA LEU A 554 -10.43 -8.85 9.33
C LEU A 554 -10.02 -8.60 7.87
N VAL A 555 -8.74 -8.31 7.62
CA VAL A 555 -8.19 -8.10 6.27
C VAL A 555 -8.32 -9.38 5.42
N ARG A 556 -8.05 -10.55 6.00
CA ARG A 556 -8.21 -11.86 5.33
C ARG A 556 -9.67 -12.11 4.94
N LEU A 557 -10.62 -11.88 5.85
CA LEU A 557 -12.05 -12.00 5.57
C LEU A 557 -12.50 -11.05 4.44
N CYS A 558 -11.98 -9.82 4.46
CA CYS A 558 -12.33 -8.81 3.46
C CYS A 558 -11.80 -9.12 2.05
N LEU A 559 -10.57 -9.65 1.93
CA LEU A 559 -9.85 -9.70 0.64
C LEU A 559 -9.68 -11.11 0.05
N SER A 560 -9.51 -12.14 0.89
CA SER A 560 -9.21 -13.51 0.44
C SER A 560 -10.31 -14.51 0.76
N GLY A 561 -11.16 -14.23 1.75
CA GLY A 561 -12.10 -15.20 2.32
C GLY A 561 -11.38 -16.17 3.28
N PRO A 562 -12.12 -17.05 3.99
CA PRO A 562 -11.52 -18.01 4.92
C PRO A 562 -10.74 -19.10 4.16
N ASP A 563 -9.55 -19.45 4.68
CA ASP A 563 -8.74 -20.57 4.14
C ASP A 563 -9.45 -21.92 4.35
N PRO A 564 -9.60 -22.76 3.31
CA PRO A 564 -10.17 -24.10 3.46
C PRO A 564 -9.35 -25.02 4.39
N LEU A 565 -8.05 -24.76 4.54
CA LEU A 565 -7.09 -25.62 5.25
C LEU A 565 -7.00 -25.38 6.77
N LEU A 566 -7.54 -24.28 7.28
CA LEU A 566 -7.48 -23.93 8.72
C LEU A 566 -8.68 -24.44 9.53
N GLY A 567 -9.49 -25.33 8.96
CA GLY A 567 -10.56 -26.04 9.66
C GLY A 567 -10.29 -27.53 9.67
N MET A 568 -9.38 -28.00 10.53
CA MET A 568 -9.34 -29.42 10.90
C MET A 568 -10.57 -29.73 11.76
N ASP A 569 -11.67 -30.09 11.09
CA ASP A 569 -12.64 -31.07 11.55
C ASP A 569 -13.22 -31.70 10.27
N GLY A 570 -12.98 -33.01 10.12
CA GLY A 570 -13.01 -33.72 8.85
C GLY A 570 -14.34 -33.68 8.09
N ALA A 571 -14.28 -33.24 6.84
CA ALA A 571 -15.02 -33.81 5.73
C ALA A 571 -14.32 -33.42 4.41
N PRO A 572 -14.12 -34.33 3.44
CA PRO A 572 -13.60 -33.96 2.14
C PRO A 572 -14.52 -32.94 1.47
N LEU A 573 -13.95 -31.84 0.96
CA LEU A 573 -14.62 -30.90 0.06
C LEU A 573 -15.07 -31.67 -1.20
N GLY A 574 -16.31 -32.17 -1.14
CA GLY A 574 -17.01 -32.70 -2.30
C GLY A 574 -17.05 -31.65 -3.41
N GLY A 575 -16.94 -32.13 -4.65
CA GLY A 575 -17.08 -31.34 -5.86
C GLY A 575 -18.38 -30.52 -5.92
N PRO A 576 -18.61 -29.77 -7.01
CA PRO A 576 -19.68 -28.79 -7.11
C PRO A 576 -20.98 -29.37 -6.58
N ALA A 577 -21.55 -28.68 -5.58
CA ALA A 577 -22.77 -29.08 -4.90
C ALA A 577 -23.95 -29.16 -5.89
N ASN A 578 -24.05 -30.27 -6.62
CA ASN A 578 -25.31 -30.81 -7.09
C ASN A 578 -26.02 -31.43 -5.88
N GLN A 579 -26.33 -30.63 -4.85
CA GLN A 579 -27.53 -30.88 -4.06
C GLN A 579 -28.73 -30.37 -4.86
N THR A 580 -29.01 -31.03 -5.99
CA THR A 580 -30.38 -31.14 -6.45
C THR A 580 -31.09 -32.02 -5.41
N GLN A 581 -31.65 -31.40 -4.37
CA GLN A 581 -32.88 -31.94 -3.81
C GLN A 581 -33.80 -32.13 -5.02
N SER A 582 -34.18 -33.37 -5.29
CA SER A 582 -35.07 -33.73 -6.39
C SER A 582 -36.48 -33.25 -6.05
N HIS A 583 -36.68 -31.93 -6.09
CA HIS A 583 -38.00 -31.35 -6.00
C HIS A 583 -38.82 -31.89 -7.17
N SER A 584 -39.96 -32.48 -6.87
CA SER A 584 -40.91 -32.88 -7.91
C SER A 584 -41.28 -31.66 -8.77
N SER A 585 -41.66 -31.87 -10.03
CA SER A 585 -42.07 -30.78 -10.93
C SER A 585 -43.18 -29.89 -10.33
N LEU A 586 -44.05 -30.47 -9.50
CA LEU A 586 -45.09 -29.78 -8.71
C LEU A 586 -44.52 -28.91 -7.57
N GLN A 587 -43.47 -29.36 -6.88
CA GLN A 587 -42.79 -28.56 -5.85
C GLN A 587 -42.02 -27.39 -6.47
N GLN A 588 -41.36 -27.57 -7.61
CA GLN A 588 -40.70 -26.46 -8.31
C GLN A 588 -41.71 -25.43 -8.83
N GLY A 589 -42.86 -25.89 -9.33
CA GLY A 589 -43.95 -25.01 -9.78
C GLY A 589 -44.58 -24.19 -8.65
N SER A 590 -44.87 -24.82 -7.51
CA SER A 590 -45.41 -24.12 -6.33
C SER A 590 -44.42 -23.13 -5.73
N LEU A 591 -43.13 -23.47 -5.69
CA LEU A 591 -42.08 -22.56 -5.24
C LEU A 591 -41.94 -21.33 -6.15
N LEU A 592 -42.01 -21.53 -7.47
CA LEU A 592 -41.99 -20.44 -8.44
C LEU A 592 -43.21 -19.53 -8.28
N MET A 593 -44.40 -20.11 -8.05
CA MET A 593 -45.63 -19.35 -7.81
C MET A 593 -45.55 -18.54 -6.51
N PHE A 594 -44.98 -19.11 -5.44
CA PHE A 594 -44.73 -18.40 -4.18
C PHE A 594 -43.80 -17.21 -4.38
N CYS A 595 -42.68 -17.39 -5.10
CA CYS A 595 -41.76 -16.29 -5.44
C CYS A 595 -42.44 -15.23 -6.29
N PHE A 596 -43.25 -15.65 -7.27
CA PHE A 596 -44.00 -14.75 -8.13
C PHE A 596 -44.95 -13.87 -7.32
N LEU A 597 -45.86 -14.46 -6.54
CA LEU A 597 -46.84 -13.74 -5.73
C LEU A 597 -46.17 -12.83 -4.69
N GLY A 598 -45.11 -13.32 -4.04
CA GLY A 598 -44.32 -12.55 -3.08
C GLY A 598 -43.70 -11.30 -3.71
N LEU A 599 -43.10 -11.42 -4.89
CA LEU A 599 -42.55 -10.28 -5.64
C LEU A 599 -43.63 -9.30 -6.12
N GLN A 600 -44.80 -9.79 -6.55
CA GLN A 600 -45.91 -8.93 -6.95
C GLN A 600 -46.40 -8.09 -5.77
N LEU A 601 -46.78 -8.74 -4.67
CA LEU A 601 -47.39 -8.09 -3.52
C LEU A 601 -46.44 -7.05 -2.90
N THR A 602 -45.19 -7.45 -2.62
CA THR A 602 -44.22 -6.59 -1.93
C THR A 602 -43.84 -5.35 -2.75
N TYR A 603 -43.55 -5.50 -4.06
CA TYR A 603 -43.11 -4.39 -4.90
C TYR A 603 -44.24 -3.51 -5.45
N LEU A 604 -45.47 -4.02 -5.57
CA LEU A 604 -46.62 -3.17 -5.86
C LEU A 604 -46.93 -2.26 -4.67
N THR A 605 -46.95 -2.82 -3.46
CA THR A 605 -47.16 -2.07 -2.22
C THR A 605 -46.04 -1.04 -2.00
N TRP A 606 -44.79 -1.47 -2.20
CA TRP A 606 -43.63 -0.57 -2.11
C TRP A 606 -43.72 0.57 -3.13
N GLY A 607 -44.12 0.30 -4.37
CA GLY A 607 -44.26 1.32 -5.41
C GLY A 607 -45.30 2.39 -5.06
N LEU A 608 -46.46 1.98 -4.54
CA LEU A 608 -47.53 2.90 -4.11
C LEU A 608 -47.11 3.75 -2.90
N LEU A 609 -46.46 3.15 -1.90
CA LEU A 609 -45.96 3.88 -0.74
C LEU A 609 -44.84 4.85 -1.12
N GLN A 610 -43.97 4.47 -2.05
CA GLN A 610 -42.92 5.35 -2.56
C GLN A 610 -43.51 6.58 -3.26
N GLU A 611 -44.51 6.38 -4.11
CA GLU A 611 -45.21 7.48 -4.80
C GLU A 611 -45.87 8.43 -3.79
N LYS A 612 -46.53 7.87 -2.77
CA LYS A 612 -47.14 8.64 -1.67
C LYS A 612 -46.11 9.54 -0.95
N ILE A 613 -44.97 8.99 -0.53
CA ILE A 613 -43.93 9.73 0.22
C ILE A 613 -43.35 10.89 -0.61
N MET A 614 -43.23 10.72 -1.92
CA MET A 614 -42.60 11.70 -2.81
C MET A 614 -43.58 12.77 -3.35
N THR A 615 -44.88 12.54 -3.26
CA THR A 615 -45.90 13.41 -3.87
C THR A 615 -46.81 14.11 -2.86
N GLN A 616 -47.00 13.55 -1.66
CA GLN A 616 -47.92 14.09 -0.66
C GLN A 616 -47.26 15.04 0.34
N GLU A 617 -48.03 16.01 0.81
CA GLU A 617 -47.64 16.92 1.90
C GLU A 617 -47.75 16.20 3.25
N TYR A 618 -46.73 16.32 4.09
CA TYR A 618 -46.80 15.90 5.50
C TYR A 618 -47.12 17.11 6.39
N GLU A 619 -48.04 16.92 7.33
CA GLU A 619 -48.45 17.93 8.33
C GLU A 619 -47.98 17.52 9.73
N THR A 620 -47.40 18.48 10.45
CA THR A 620 -47.03 18.34 11.88
C THR A 620 -48.26 18.50 12.78
N SER A 621 -48.15 18.09 14.05
CA SER A 621 -49.18 18.33 15.07
C SER A 621 -49.46 19.82 15.35
N GLU A 622 -48.59 20.72 14.89
CA GLU A 622 -48.72 22.19 15.00
C GLU A 622 -49.17 22.86 13.68
N GLY A 623 -49.50 22.08 12.64
CA GLY A 623 -50.05 22.60 11.37
C GLY A 623 -49.01 23.06 10.34
N VAL A 624 -47.71 22.85 10.58
CA VAL A 624 -46.64 23.14 9.60
C VAL A 624 -46.61 22.05 8.52
N LYS A 625 -46.61 22.47 7.25
CA LYS A 625 -46.58 21.63 6.04
C LYS A 625 -45.18 21.51 5.46
N GLY A 626 -44.77 20.31 5.05
CA GLY A 626 -43.46 20.07 4.42
C GLY A 626 -43.49 19.01 3.32
N TYR A 627 -42.63 19.19 2.31
CA TYR A 627 -42.38 18.22 1.23
C TYR A 627 -41.01 17.56 1.41
N PHE A 628 -40.96 16.24 1.33
CA PHE A 628 -39.70 15.50 1.33
C PHE A 628 -39.23 15.23 -0.11
N ARG A 629 -38.01 15.66 -0.46
CA ARG A 629 -37.48 15.58 -1.84
C ARG A 629 -36.16 14.80 -1.98
N ASP A 630 -35.60 14.30 -0.88
CA ASP A 630 -34.30 13.60 -0.89
C ASP A 630 -34.48 12.08 -1.09
N SER A 631 -34.42 11.65 -2.34
CA SER A 631 -34.52 10.23 -2.72
C SER A 631 -33.33 9.38 -2.25
N GLN A 632 -32.15 9.99 -2.07
CA GLN A 632 -30.94 9.27 -1.65
C GLN A 632 -31.00 8.87 -0.18
N PHE A 633 -31.55 9.74 0.67
CA PHE A 633 -31.81 9.42 2.06
C PHE A 633 -32.85 8.29 2.23
N LEU A 634 -33.91 8.28 1.42
CA LEU A 634 -34.89 7.20 1.44
C LEU A 634 -34.28 5.83 1.04
N VAL A 635 -33.36 5.84 0.07
CA VAL A 635 -32.57 4.64 -0.27
C VAL A 635 -31.74 4.21 0.92
N PHE A 636 -31.02 5.13 1.58
CA PHE A 636 -30.22 4.82 2.76
C PHE A 636 -31.05 4.15 3.88
N VAL A 637 -32.22 4.69 4.21
CA VAL A 637 -33.13 4.15 5.24
C VAL A 637 -33.61 2.73 4.89
N ASN A 638 -33.95 2.48 3.62
CA ASN A 638 -34.33 1.14 3.17
C ASN A 638 -33.18 0.13 3.31
N ARG A 639 -31.93 0.55 3.03
CA ARG A 639 -30.75 -0.33 3.08
C ARG A 639 -30.30 -0.62 4.50
N ILE A 640 -30.36 0.36 5.40
CA ILE A 640 -29.94 0.15 6.79
C ILE A 640 -30.88 -0.81 7.52
N LEU A 641 -32.20 -0.72 7.28
CA LEU A 641 -33.13 -1.68 7.86
C LEU A 641 -32.95 -3.09 7.28
N ALA A 642 -32.75 -3.20 5.97
CA ALA A 642 -32.46 -4.49 5.34
C ALA A 642 -31.16 -5.13 5.85
N PHE A 643 -30.11 -4.33 6.07
CA PHE A 643 -28.86 -4.77 6.69
C PHE A 643 -29.07 -5.22 8.14
N ALA A 644 -29.79 -4.43 8.96
CA ALA A 644 -30.05 -4.75 10.35
C ALA A 644 -30.86 -6.05 10.50
N LEU A 645 -31.93 -6.22 9.72
CA LEU A 645 -32.78 -7.42 9.76
C LEU A 645 -32.02 -8.67 9.30
N SER A 646 -31.27 -8.59 8.20
CA SER A 646 -30.48 -9.72 7.70
C SER A 646 -29.30 -10.06 8.62
N GLY A 647 -28.65 -9.05 9.21
CA GLY A 647 -27.59 -9.22 10.23
C GLY A 647 -28.13 -9.90 11.50
N ALA A 648 -29.24 -9.40 12.05
CA ALA A 648 -29.89 -10.01 13.21
C ALA A 648 -30.29 -11.47 12.94
N TYR A 649 -30.84 -11.76 11.76
CA TYR A 649 -31.18 -13.12 11.37
C TYR A 649 -29.95 -14.04 11.29
N ILE A 650 -28.83 -13.59 10.72
CA ILE A 650 -27.59 -14.37 10.64
C ILE A 650 -27.00 -14.64 12.03
N LEU A 651 -27.14 -13.70 12.97
CA LEU A 651 -26.69 -13.88 14.36
C LEU A 651 -27.57 -14.87 15.14
N CYS A 652 -28.88 -14.86 14.89
CA CYS A 652 -29.85 -15.71 15.60
C CYS A 652 -29.99 -17.11 14.99
N VAL A 653 -29.74 -17.28 13.69
CA VAL A 653 -29.97 -18.53 12.96
C VAL A 653 -28.69 -19.01 12.30
N ARG A 654 -28.29 -20.24 12.60
CA ARG A 654 -27.07 -20.85 12.04
C ARG A 654 -27.13 -20.90 10.52
N GLN A 655 -26.22 -20.20 9.84
CA GLN A 655 -26.09 -20.15 8.39
C GLN A 655 -24.88 -20.97 7.91
N PRO A 656 -24.81 -21.34 6.61
CA PRO A 656 -23.61 -21.91 6.00
C PRO A 656 -22.39 -21.00 6.19
N ARG A 657 -21.18 -21.56 6.23
CA ARG A 657 -19.95 -20.77 6.39
C ARG A 657 -19.81 -19.79 5.22
N HIS A 658 -19.58 -18.52 5.53
CA HIS A 658 -19.39 -17.48 4.52
C HIS A 658 -18.02 -17.64 3.85
N MET A 659 -18.00 -17.98 2.56
CA MET A 659 -16.77 -18.28 1.82
C MET A 659 -16.38 -17.17 0.82
N ALA A 660 -17.27 -16.23 0.53
CA ALA A 660 -17.04 -15.20 -0.47
C ALA A 660 -16.23 -14.03 0.11
N PRO A 661 -15.15 -13.56 -0.55
CA PRO A 661 -14.46 -12.35 -0.12
C PRO A 661 -15.40 -11.14 -0.08
N LEU A 662 -15.39 -10.35 1.00
CA LEU A 662 -16.35 -9.26 1.18
C LEU A 662 -16.27 -8.20 0.08
N TYR A 663 -15.07 -7.91 -0.46
CA TYR A 663 -14.94 -6.91 -1.53
C TYR A 663 -15.74 -7.27 -2.80
N LYS A 664 -16.12 -8.55 -3.02
CA LYS A 664 -16.93 -8.93 -4.19
C LYS A 664 -18.37 -8.43 -4.13
N TYR A 665 -18.90 -8.12 -2.94
CA TYR A 665 -20.22 -7.52 -2.77
C TYR A 665 -20.26 -6.04 -3.19
N VAL A 666 -19.09 -5.38 -3.25
CA VAL A 666 -18.96 -3.97 -3.67
C VAL A 666 -19.50 -3.76 -5.09
N TYR A 667 -19.17 -4.65 -6.03
CA TYR A 667 -19.60 -4.53 -7.43
C TYR A 667 -21.13 -4.54 -7.56
N CYS A 668 -21.78 -5.48 -6.86
CA CYS A 668 -23.23 -5.58 -6.84
C CYS A 668 -23.90 -4.39 -6.14
N SER A 669 -23.28 -3.89 -5.07
CA SER A 669 -23.82 -2.78 -4.28
C SER A 669 -23.75 -1.46 -5.06
N PHE A 670 -22.60 -1.20 -5.69
CA PHE A 670 -22.39 -0.05 -6.54
C PHE A 670 -23.37 -0.04 -7.72
N SER A 671 -23.50 -1.15 -8.45
CA SER A 671 -24.46 -1.22 -9.56
C SER A 671 -25.91 -1.08 -9.11
N ASN A 672 -26.27 -1.61 -7.93
CA ASN A 672 -27.64 -1.47 -7.39
C ASN A 672 -27.99 -0.01 -7.06
N ILE A 673 -27.06 0.72 -6.43
CA ILE A 673 -27.23 2.14 -6.11
C ILE A 673 -27.30 2.97 -7.39
N MET A 674 -26.36 2.77 -8.32
CA MET A 674 -26.33 3.49 -9.59
C MET A 674 -27.58 3.24 -10.43
N SER A 675 -28.09 2.01 -10.44
CA SER A 675 -29.38 1.67 -11.07
C SER A 675 -30.52 2.47 -10.44
N SER A 676 -30.62 2.47 -9.11
CA SER A 676 -31.70 3.16 -8.37
C SER A 676 -31.66 4.68 -8.60
N TRP A 677 -30.47 5.28 -8.56
CA TRP A 677 -30.28 6.71 -8.81
C TRP A 677 -30.65 7.11 -10.24
N CYS A 678 -30.13 6.39 -11.25
CA CYS A 678 -30.48 6.62 -12.66
C CYS A 678 -31.99 6.46 -12.92
N GLN A 679 -32.63 5.51 -12.25
CA GLN A 679 -34.07 5.31 -12.36
C GLN A 679 -34.86 6.52 -11.85
N TYR A 680 -34.46 7.10 -10.71
CA TYR A 680 -35.15 8.24 -10.13
C TYR A 680 -34.90 9.53 -10.91
N GLU A 681 -33.66 9.78 -11.34
CA GLU A 681 -33.34 10.96 -12.13
C GLU A 681 -33.95 10.92 -13.54
N ALA A 682 -34.08 9.74 -14.16
CA ALA A 682 -34.70 9.60 -15.48
C ALA A 682 -36.16 10.11 -15.51
N LEU A 683 -36.90 10.04 -14.40
CA LEU A 683 -38.30 10.49 -14.32
C LEU A 683 -38.45 12.01 -14.48
N LYS A 684 -37.38 12.80 -14.31
CA LYS A 684 -37.39 14.24 -14.56
C LYS A 684 -37.31 14.60 -16.04
N TYR A 685 -36.84 13.66 -16.87
CA TYR A 685 -36.44 13.89 -18.26
C TYR A 685 -37.20 13.03 -19.27
N VAL A 686 -37.94 12.03 -18.77
CA VAL A 686 -38.67 11.03 -19.56
C VAL A 686 -40.02 10.79 -18.93
N SER A 687 -41.05 10.69 -19.77
CA SER A 687 -42.41 10.37 -19.31
C SER A 687 -42.46 8.97 -18.66
N PHE A 688 -43.37 8.81 -17.70
CA PHE A 688 -43.60 7.54 -17.03
C PHE A 688 -43.83 6.37 -18.02
N PRO A 689 -44.63 6.52 -19.10
CA PRO A 689 -44.81 5.47 -20.11
C PRO A 689 -43.51 5.03 -20.79
N THR A 690 -42.63 5.97 -21.15
CA THR A 690 -41.35 5.63 -21.81
C THR A 690 -40.40 4.90 -20.85
N GLN A 691 -40.41 5.23 -19.55
CA GLN A 691 -39.65 4.47 -18.55
C GLN A 691 -40.19 3.04 -18.38
N VAL A 692 -41.51 2.88 -18.36
CA VAL A 692 -42.16 1.56 -18.27
C VAL A 692 -41.83 0.69 -19.48
N LEU A 693 -41.80 1.27 -20.68
CA LEU A 693 -41.37 0.59 -21.90
C LEU A 693 -39.90 0.12 -21.81
N ALA A 694 -38.99 1.00 -21.38
CA ALA A 694 -37.57 0.65 -21.22
C ALA A 694 -37.37 -0.50 -20.19
N LYS A 695 -38.12 -0.47 -19.08
CA LYS A 695 -38.12 -1.53 -18.07
C LYS A 695 -38.63 -2.88 -18.61
N ALA A 696 -39.53 -2.85 -19.59
CA ALA A 696 -40.07 -4.06 -20.21
C ALA A 696 -39.09 -4.71 -21.20
N SER A 697 -38.28 -3.91 -21.90
CA SER A 697 -37.28 -4.38 -22.88
C SER A 697 -35.98 -4.93 -22.24
N LYS A 698 -35.86 -4.91 -20.91
CA LYS A 698 -34.61 -5.24 -20.19
C LYS A 698 -34.13 -6.71 -20.31
N ILE A 699 -34.97 -7.62 -20.80
CA ILE A 699 -34.63 -9.04 -20.93
C ILE A 699 -33.40 -9.22 -21.84
N ILE A 700 -33.30 -8.44 -22.91
CA ILE A 700 -32.20 -8.52 -23.88
C ILE A 700 -30.87 -8.08 -23.24
N PRO A 701 -30.75 -6.89 -22.61
CA PRO A 701 -29.58 -6.51 -21.83
C PRO A 701 -29.15 -7.53 -20.77
N VAL A 702 -30.10 -8.15 -20.06
CA VAL A 702 -29.81 -9.16 -19.02
C VAL A 702 -29.16 -10.41 -19.62
N MET A 703 -29.65 -10.89 -20.77
CA MET A 703 -29.07 -12.05 -21.45
C MET A 703 -27.67 -11.75 -21.98
N LEU A 704 -27.45 -10.56 -22.55
CA LEU A 704 -26.14 -10.13 -23.01
C LEU A 704 -25.15 -10.04 -21.84
N MET A 705 -25.58 -9.46 -20.72
CA MET A 705 -24.76 -9.36 -19.50
C MET A 705 -24.44 -10.73 -18.89
N GLY A 706 -25.37 -11.69 -18.94
CA GLY A 706 -25.10 -13.06 -18.49
C GLY A 706 -24.03 -13.79 -19.32
N LYS A 707 -23.87 -13.42 -20.60
CA LYS A 707 -22.76 -13.90 -21.44
C LYS A 707 -21.43 -13.22 -21.08
N LEU A 708 -21.45 -11.95 -20.69
CA LEU A 708 -20.25 -11.20 -20.32
C LEU A 708 -19.73 -11.58 -18.92
N VAL A 709 -20.62 -11.66 -17.93
CA VAL A 709 -20.28 -11.89 -16.51
C VAL A 709 -20.07 -13.37 -16.21
N SER A 710 -21.06 -14.22 -16.53
CA SER A 710 -21.06 -15.65 -16.16
C SER A 710 -20.71 -16.58 -17.33
N ARG A 711 -20.28 -16.03 -18.48
CA ARG A 711 -19.99 -16.80 -19.72
C ARG A 711 -21.09 -17.79 -20.11
N LYS A 712 -22.35 -17.48 -19.77
CA LYS A 712 -23.49 -18.39 -19.96
C LYS A 712 -23.87 -18.49 -21.43
N LYS A 713 -24.16 -19.72 -21.90
CA LYS A 713 -24.71 -19.97 -23.23
C LYS A 713 -26.22 -20.15 -23.11
N TYR A 714 -26.96 -19.43 -23.95
CA TYR A 714 -28.42 -19.52 -24.06
C TYR A 714 -28.81 -20.27 -25.32
N ASP A 715 -29.88 -21.06 -25.23
CA ASP A 715 -30.42 -21.79 -26.38
C ASP A 715 -31.21 -20.84 -27.31
N TYR A 716 -31.31 -21.19 -28.59
CA TYR A 716 -31.94 -20.33 -29.61
C TYR A 716 -33.38 -19.89 -29.27
N TYR A 717 -34.17 -20.77 -28.64
CA TYR A 717 -35.54 -20.45 -28.22
C TYR A 717 -35.61 -19.37 -27.12
N GLU A 718 -34.57 -19.24 -26.29
CA GLU A 718 -34.53 -18.22 -25.24
C GLU A 718 -34.36 -16.81 -25.83
N TYR A 719 -33.64 -16.69 -26.95
CA TYR A 719 -33.53 -15.43 -27.68
C TYR A 719 -34.84 -15.06 -28.37
N ILE A 720 -35.50 -16.02 -29.04
CA ILE A 720 -36.79 -15.78 -29.69
C ILE A 720 -37.84 -15.32 -28.67
N THR A 721 -37.93 -16.01 -27.54
CA THR A 721 -38.90 -15.66 -26.49
C THR A 721 -38.62 -14.29 -25.87
N ALA A 722 -37.35 -13.91 -25.69
CA ALA A 722 -36.98 -12.57 -25.22
C ALA A 722 -37.38 -11.45 -26.20
N VAL A 723 -37.20 -11.67 -27.50
CA VAL A 723 -37.62 -10.72 -28.55
C VAL A 723 -39.14 -10.60 -28.59
N LEU A 724 -39.86 -11.72 -28.56
CA LEU A 724 -41.33 -11.73 -28.55
C LEU A 724 -41.92 -11.00 -27.34
N ILE A 725 -41.37 -11.20 -26.14
CA ILE A 725 -41.81 -10.47 -24.93
C ILE A 725 -41.54 -8.96 -25.10
N SER A 726 -40.37 -8.58 -25.64
CA SER A 726 -40.02 -7.16 -25.84
C SER A 726 -40.93 -6.47 -26.87
N VAL A 727 -41.26 -7.15 -27.97
CA VAL A 727 -42.19 -6.66 -29.00
C VAL A 727 -43.62 -6.58 -28.45
N GLY A 728 -44.10 -7.63 -27.77
CA GLY A 728 -45.44 -7.65 -27.19
C GLY A 728 -45.66 -6.55 -26.14
N MET A 729 -44.66 -6.27 -25.31
CA MET A 729 -44.70 -5.14 -24.35
C MET A 729 -44.70 -3.78 -25.06
N THR A 730 -44.00 -3.64 -26.18
CA THR A 730 -43.99 -2.40 -26.98
C THR A 730 -45.36 -2.14 -27.61
N PHE A 731 -46.00 -3.16 -28.19
CA PHE A 731 -47.36 -3.04 -28.74
C PHE A 731 -48.41 -2.77 -27.68
N PHE A 732 -48.27 -3.36 -26.49
CA PHE A 732 -49.15 -3.06 -25.36
C PHE A 732 -49.08 -1.59 -24.92
N MET A 733 -47.86 -1.04 -24.80
CA MET A 733 -47.66 0.36 -24.41
C MET A 733 -48.17 1.33 -25.47
N LEU A 734 -47.86 1.09 -26.75
CA LEU A 734 -48.37 1.93 -27.86
C LEU A 734 -49.90 1.83 -28.01
N GLY A 735 -50.49 0.69 -27.63
CA GLY A 735 -51.92 0.47 -27.68
C GLY A 735 -52.72 0.96 -26.46
N SER A 736 -52.05 1.41 -25.40
CA SER A 736 -52.68 1.93 -24.17
C SER A 736 -52.56 3.45 -24.00
N SER A 737 -51.77 4.14 -24.84
CA SER A 737 -51.72 5.61 -24.85
C SER A 737 -52.96 6.19 -25.57
N ASN A 738 -53.87 6.81 -24.83
CA ASN A 738 -55.07 7.43 -25.39
C ASN A 738 -54.74 8.80 -26.03
N GLN A 739 -55.49 9.17 -27.07
CA GLN A 739 -55.32 10.43 -27.82
C GLN A 739 -55.27 11.67 -26.90
N GLY A 740 -54.08 12.26 -26.82
CA GLY A 740 -53.79 13.56 -26.23
C GLY A 740 -52.28 13.75 -26.33
N LYS A 741 -51.83 14.78 -27.02
CA LYS A 741 -50.41 15.14 -27.10
C LYS A 741 -49.90 15.52 -25.69
N GLU A 742 -49.55 14.56 -24.85
CA GLU A 742 -48.55 14.80 -23.81
C GLU A 742 -47.19 14.77 -24.50
N THR A 743 -46.78 15.93 -24.99
CA THR A 743 -45.40 16.19 -25.43
C THR A 743 -44.50 16.24 -24.20
N GLY A 744 -44.32 15.10 -23.52
CA GLY A 744 -43.15 14.90 -22.67
C GLY A 744 -41.95 14.74 -23.59
N VAL A 745 -41.25 15.83 -23.91
CA VAL A 745 -40.05 15.79 -24.75
C VAL A 745 -39.07 14.83 -24.09
N THR A 746 -38.89 13.63 -24.66
CA THR A 746 -37.83 12.71 -24.25
C THR A 746 -36.51 13.37 -24.58
N THR A 747 -35.87 13.96 -23.58
CA THR A 747 -34.58 14.61 -23.78
C THR A 747 -33.49 13.56 -23.96
N PHE A 748 -32.42 13.92 -24.67
CA PHE A 748 -31.25 13.05 -24.84
C PHE A 748 -30.68 12.58 -23.48
N SER A 749 -30.67 13.46 -22.48
CA SER A 749 -30.31 13.14 -21.10
C SER A 749 -31.16 12.03 -20.50
N GLY A 750 -32.47 12.06 -20.74
CA GLY A 750 -33.40 11.01 -20.32
C GLY A 750 -33.09 9.64 -20.93
N LEU A 751 -32.73 9.59 -22.22
CA LEU A 751 -32.34 8.35 -22.90
C LEU A 751 -31.03 7.77 -22.33
N VAL A 752 -30.03 8.62 -22.05
CA VAL A 752 -28.76 8.22 -21.45
C VAL A 752 -28.96 7.63 -20.04
N LEU A 753 -29.80 8.27 -19.21
CA LEU A 753 -30.12 7.78 -17.86
C LEU A 753 -30.87 6.45 -17.90
N LEU A 754 -31.81 6.26 -18.83
CA LEU A 754 -32.53 4.99 -19.01
C LEU A 754 -31.61 3.86 -19.49
N ALA A 755 -30.71 4.15 -20.43
CA ALA A 755 -29.71 3.18 -20.88
C ALA A 755 -28.78 2.75 -19.73
N SER A 756 -28.33 3.72 -18.92
CA SER A 756 -27.48 3.49 -17.75
C SER A 756 -28.19 2.65 -16.69
N TYR A 757 -29.46 2.97 -16.40
CA TYR A 757 -30.31 2.16 -15.52
C TYR A 757 -30.38 0.69 -15.97
N MET A 758 -30.70 0.44 -17.24
CA MET A 758 -30.81 -0.93 -17.77
C MET A 758 -29.48 -1.68 -17.66
N LEU A 759 -28.36 -1.02 -17.92
CA LEU A 759 -27.04 -1.63 -17.84
C LEU A 759 -26.70 -2.04 -16.40
N PHE A 760 -26.88 -1.14 -15.43
CA PHE A 760 -26.57 -1.42 -14.03
C PHE A 760 -27.53 -2.46 -13.40
N ASP A 761 -28.83 -2.43 -13.72
CA ASP A 761 -29.80 -3.43 -13.24
C ASP A 761 -29.48 -4.83 -13.81
N SER A 762 -29.10 -4.88 -15.09
CA SER A 762 -28.72 -6.13 -15.77
C SER A 762 -27.43 -6.72 -15.18
N PHE A 763 -26.45 -5.88 -14.85
CA PHE A 763 -25.22 -6.31 -14.19
C PHE A 763 -25.49 -6.87 -12.79
N THR A 764 -26.28 -6.14 -11.99
CA THR A 764 -26.60 -6.48 -10.60
C THR A 764 -27.12 -7.91 -10.48
N SER A 765 -28.16 -8.26 -11.23
CA SER A 765 -28.79 -9.58 -11.15
C SER A 765 -27.89 -10.72 -11.65
N ASN A 766 -27.06 -10.49 -12.67
CA ASN A 766 -26.13 -11.49 -13.18
C ASN A 766 -24.94 -11.73 -12.23
N TRP A 767 -24.37 -10.66 -11.64
CA TRP A 767 -23.28 -10.79 -10.67
C TRP A 767 -23.75 -11.50 -9.38
N GLN A 768 -24.97 -11.22 -8.92
CA GLN A 768 -25.59 -11.96 -7.82
C GLN A 768 -25.70 -13.46 -8.14
N GLY A 769 -26.15 -13.79 -9.35
CA GLY A 769 -26.21 -15.17 -9.82
C GLY A 769 -24.85 -15.87 -9.78
N GLU A 770 -23.80 -15.21 -10.28
CA GLU A 770 -22.42 -15.73 -10.27
C GLU A 770 -21.90 -15.98 -8.85
N LEU A 771 -22.16 -15.07 -7.92
CA LEU A 771 -21.75 -15.23 -6.52
C LEU A 771 -22.45 -16.42 -5.86
N PHE A 772 -23.74 -16.62 -6.11
CA PHE A 772 -24.46 -17.80 -5.62
C PHE A 772 -23.87 -19.10 -6.17
N THR A 773 -23.51 -19.14 -7.46
CA THR A 773 -22.93 -20.34 -8.09
C THR A 773 -21.50 -20.61 -7.66
N GLN A 774 -20.68 -19.57 -7.49
CA GLN A 774 -19.25 -19.71 -7.17
C GLN A 774 -19.01 -20.04 -5.69
N TYR A 775 -19.84 -19.51 -4.78
CA TYR A 775 -19.59 -19.59 -3.32
C TYR A 775 -20.68 -20.31 -2.53
N SER A 776 -21.73 -20.82 -3.17
CA SER A 776 -22.83 -21.58 -2.53
C SER A 776 -23.43 -20.88 -1.30
N MET A 777 -23.58 -19.56 -1.37
CA MET A 777 -24.02 -18.71 -0.25
C MET A 777 -25.55 -18.68 -0.08
N SER A 778 -26.02 -18.33 1.12
CA SER A 778 -27.47 -18.16 1.38
C SER A 778 -28.01 -16.81 0.92
N SER A 779 -29.31 -16.73 0.62
CA SER A 779 -29.96 -15.49 0.19
C SER A 779 -29.91 -14.38 1.25
N VAL A 780 -29.91 -14.75 2.54
CA VAL A 780 -29.78 -13.79 3.65
C VAL A 780 -28.35 -13.24 3.75
N GLN A 781 -27.33 -14.07 3.49
CA GLN A 781 -25.93 -13.61 3.42
C GLN A 781 -25.71 -12.63 2.27
N MET A 782 -26.31 -12.90 1.10
CA MET A 782 -26.30 -11.96 -0.02
C MET A 782 -26.95 -10.63 0.36
N MET A 783 -28.11 -10.67 1.02
CA MET A 783 -28.83 -9.48 1.48
C MET A 783 -27.98 -8.66 2.47
N CYS A 784 -27.33 -9.31 3.43
CA CYS A 784 -26.49 -8.64 4.40
C CYS A 784 -25.26 -7.99 3.72
N GLY A 785 -24.53 -8.72 2.88
CA GLY A 785 -23.33 -8.22 2.21
C GLY A 785 -23.60 -7.07 1.24
N VAL A 786 -24.66 -7.18 0.42
CA VAL A 786 -25.03 -6.11 -0.53
C VAL A 786 -25.53 -4.86 0.21
N ASN A 787 -26.34 -5.02 1.26
CA ASN A 787 -26.85 -3.87 2.00
C ASN A 787 -25.78 -3.20 2.88
N LEU A 788 -24.77 -3.93 3.39
CA LEU A 788 -23.63 -3.35 4.10
C LEU A 788 -22.90 -2.31 3.24
N PHE A 789 -22.41 -2.72 2.07
CA PHE A 789 -21.68 -1.80 1.18
C PHE A 789 -22.61 -0.73 0.60
N SER A 790 -23.89 -1.04 0.38
CA SER A 790 -24.86 -0.03 -0.07
C SER A 790 -25.09 1.07 0.98
N CYS A 791 -25.12 0.72 2.27
CA CYS A 791 -25.18 1.68 3.37
C CYS A 791 -23.92 2.52 3.43
N LEU A 792 -22.73 1.90 3.31
CA LEU A 792 -21.46 2.64 3.32
C LEU A 792 -21.40 3.69 2.21
N PHE A 793 -21.72 3.32 0.97
CA PHE A 793 -21.70 4.26 -0.16
C PHE A 793 -22.69 5.40 0.00
N THR A 794 -23.92 5.09 0.42
CA THR A 794 -24.97 6.12 0.58
C THR A 794 -24.72 7.01 1.79
N ALA A 795 -24.25 6.47 2.91
CA ALA A 795 -23.89 7.25 4.11
C ALA A 795 -22.73 8.21 3.85
N VAL A 796 -21.61 7.74 3.29
CA VAL A 796 -20.45 8.59 3.02
C VAL A 796 -20.79 9.71 2.03
N SER A 797 -21.54 9.38 0.98
CA SER A 797 -22.01 10.38 0.02
C SER A 797 -22.94 11.43 0.67
N LEU A 798 -23.92 11.00 1.48
CA LEU A 798 -24.85 11.90 2.18
C LEU A 798 -24.15 12.78 3.23
N LEU A 799 -23.15 12.26 3.94
CA LEU A 799 -22.37 13.00 4.93
C LEU A 799 -21.48 14.05 4.27
N GLN A 800 -20.79 13.71 3.18
CA GLN A 800 -19.93 14.66 2.45
C GLN A 800 -20.74 15.80 1.81
N GLN A 801 -21.92 15.48 1.30
CA GLN A 801 -22.82 16.46 0.68
C GLN A 801 -23.61 17.29 1.71
N GLY A 802 -23.59 16.93 3.00
CA GLY A 802 -24.36 17.60 4.05
C GLY A 802 -25.87 17.30 4.05
N GLY A 803 -26.37 16.55 3.05
CA GLY A 803 -27.79 16.17 2.93
C GLY A 803 -28.29 15.27 4.07
N PHE A 804 -27.39 14.49 4.68
CA PHE A 804 -27.73 13.64 5.83
C PHE A 804 -28.36 14.44 6.98
N TYR A 805 -27.76 15.58 7.32
CA TYR A 805 -28.22 16.42 8.43
C TYR A 805 -29.56 17.12 8.11
N HIS A 806 -29.74 17.59 6.88
CA HIS A 806 -31.00 18.19 6.43
C HIS A 806 -32.16 17.20 6.47
N SER A 807 -31.96 16.00 5.93
CA SER A 807 -32.98 14.94 5.88
C SER A 807 -33.26 14.35 7.26
N LEU A 808 -32.25 14.29 8.14
CA LEU A 808 -32.43 13.89 9.54
C LEU A 808 -33.19 14.93 10.35
N ASN A 809 -32.96 16.23 10.13
CA ASN A 809 -33.71 17.31 10.78
C ASN A 809 -35.17 17.39 10.31
N PHE A 810 -35.48 16.98 9.08
CA PHE A 810 -36.87 16.85 8.63
C PHE A 810 -37.59 15.67 9.34
N MET A 811 -36.84 14.64 9.74
CA MET A 811 -37.35 13.45 10.40
C MET A 811 -37.44 13.61 11.93
N LEU A 812 -36.45 14.25 12.54
CA LEU A 812 -36.28 14.44 13.98
C LEU A 812 -36.34 15.94 14.33
N GLN A 813 -37.07 16.30 15.39
CA GLN A 813 -37.16 17.67 15.88
C GLN A 813 -35.90 18.06 16.66
N VAL A 814 -34.75 18.16 15.98
CA VAL A 814 -33.47 18.57 16.59
C VAL A 814 -33.23 20.05 16.30
N GLY A 815 -33.59 20.91 17.25
CA GLY A 815 -33.29 22.34 17.19
C GLY A 815 -31.78 22.60 17.25
N THR A 816 -31.27 23.45 16.34
CA THR A 816 -29.84 23.70 16.10
C THR A 816 -29.07 24.42 17.22
N ASN A 817 -29.62 24.63 18.43
CA ASN A 817 -29.00 25.46 19.46
C ASN A 817 -29.07 24.93 20.90
N THR A 818 -28.91 23.61 21.14
CA THR A 818 -28.77 23.14 22.55
C THR A 818 -27.71 22.06 22.71
N SER A 819 -26.54 22.45 23.22
CA SER A 819 -25.50 21.56 23.72
C SER A 819 -25.91 20.95 25.07
N ARG A 820 -26.82 19.97 25.09
CA ARG A 820 -27.07 19.04 26.22
C ARG A 820 -28.09 17.96 25.81
N ILE A 821 -27.69 16.69 25.91
CA ILE A 821 -28.53 15.51 25.65
C ILE A 821 -29.37 15.25 26.93
N PRO A 822 -30.72 15.21 26.88
CA PRO A 822 -31.50 14.81 28.04
C PRO A 822 -31.56 13.27 28.14
N CYS A 823 -30.94 12.72 29.19
CA CYS A 823 -31.16 11.33 29.62
C CYS A 823 -32.51 11.23 30.35
N LYS A 824 -33.62 11.12 29.63
CA LYS A 824 -34.88 10.57 30.14
C LYS A 824 -35.56 9.76 29.03
N SER A 825 -36.26 8.70 29.44
CA SER A 825 -36.73 7.56 28.61
C SER A 825 -37.18 7.91 27.19
N PHE A 826 -36.55 7.24 26.22
CA PHE A 826 -36.72 7.27 24.76
C PHE A 826 -38.16 7.10 24.23
N LEU A 827 -39.14 6.84 25.10
CA LEU A 827 -40.52 6.51 24.72
C LEU A 827 -41.56 7.62 24.97
N ASP A 828 -41.27 8.68 25.74
CA ASP A 828 -42.30 9.64 26.20
C ASP A 828 -42.14 11.10 25.72
N THR A 829 -41.11 11.43 24.95
CA THR A 829 -40.96 12.78 24.35
C THR A 829 -41.20 12.73 22.85
N GLY A 830 -42.15 13.51 22.35
CA GLY A 830 -42.45 13.71 20.94
C GLY A 830 -41.24 14.26 20.16
N LEU A 831 -40.31 13.38 19.81
CA LEU A 831 -39.04 13.69 19.14
C LEU A 831 -39.18 13.83 17.61
N PHE A 832 -40.35 13.50 17.06
CA PHE A 832 -40.56 13.36 15.62
C PHE A 832 -41.43 14.50 15.10
N GLN A 833 -40.89 15.29 14.16
CA GLN A 833 -41.61 16.39 13.55
C GLN A 833 -42.83 15.88 12.74
N PHE A 834 -42.68 14.76 12.02
CA PHE A 834 -43.74 14.12 11.24
C PHE A 834 -43.87 12.61 11.56
N PRO A 835 -44.68 12.20 12.56
CA PRO A 835 -44.82 10.78 12.93
C PRO A 835 -45.43 9.90 11.82
N LYS A 836 -46.28 10.47 10.95
CA LYS A 836 -46.83 9.77 9.78
C LYS A 836 -45.76 9.45 8.72
N PHE A 837 -44.81 10.37 8.50
CA PHE A 837 -43.70 10.15 7.57
C PHE A 837 -42.79 9.01 8.05
N MET A 838 -42.49 8.96 9.34
CA MET A 838 -41.70 7.86 9.94
C MET A 838 -42.35 6.50 9.75
N LEU A 839 -43.66 6.40 10.03
CA LEU A 839 -44.39 5.15 9.83
C LEU A 839 -44.38 4.73 8.35
N ASP A 840 -44.60 5.66 7.43
CA ASP A 840 -44.51 5.41 6.00
C ASP A 840 -43.09 4.94 5.60
N CYS A 841 -42.02 5.53 6.13
CA CYS A 841 -40.64 5.11 5.89
C CYS A 841 -40.31 3.70 6.42
N VAL A 842 -40.79 3.35 7.62
CA VAL A 842 -40.57 2.02 8.22
C VAL A 842 -41.33 0.95 7.43
N ILE A 843 -42.61 1.20 7.10
CA ILE A 843 -43.41 0.27 6.30
C ILE A 843 -42.78 0.10 4.91
N LEU A 844 -42.36 1.19 4.26
CA LEU A 844 -41.66 1.15 2.98
C LEU A 844 -40.39 0.28 3.08
N SER A 845 -39.60 0.45 4.14
CA SER A 845 -38.35 -0.27 4.36
C SER A 845 -38.59 -1.76 4.62
N LEU A 846 -39.63 -2.11 5.39
CA LEU A 846 -40.03 -3.51 5.62
C LEU A 846 -40.50 -4.18 4.33
N CYS A 847 -41.35 -3.51 3.54
CA CYS A 847 -41.76 -3.99 2.23
C CYS A 847 -40.56 -4.19 1.29
N SER A 848 -39.60 -3.25 1.30
CA SER A 848 -38.37 -3.36 0.52
C SER A 848 -37.49 -4.53 0.97
N ALA A 849 -37.29 -4.72 2.27
CA ALA A 849 -36.50 -5.81 2.84
C ALA A 849 -37.10 -7.19 2.48
N CYS A 850 -38.41 -7.36 2.65
CA CYS A 850 -39.13 -8.57 2.25
C CYS A 850 -39.00 -8.81 0.74
N GLY A 851 -39.21 -7.76 -0.07
CA GLY A 851 -39.06 -7.83 -1.53
C GLY A 851 -37.65 -8.26 -1.96
N GLN A 852 -36.60 -7.72 -1.35
CA GLN A 852 -35.21 -8.10 -1.63
C GLN A 852 -34.94 -9.58 -1.33
N LEU A 853 -35.49 -10.11 -0.24
CA LEU A 853 -35.37 -11.52 0.12
C LEU A 853 -35.92 -12.43 -0.99
N PHE A 854 -37.09 -12.09 -1.54
CA PHE A 854 -37.65 -12.80 -2.69
C PHE A 854 -36.80 -12.65 -3.96
N ILE A 855 -36.17 -11.49 -4.20
CA ILE A 855 -35.24 -11.31 -5.33
C ILE A 855 -34.06 -12.26 -5.20
N PHE A 856 -33.37 -12.25 -4.06
CA PHE A 856 -32.19 -13.07 -3.84
C PHE A 856 -32.53 -14.56 -3.89
N TYR A 857 -33.67 -14.96 -3.32
CA TYR A 857 -34.14 -16.34 -3.38
C TYR A 857 -34.47 -16.76 -4.82
N THR A 858 -35.18 -15.92 -5.59
CA THR A 858 -35.50 -16.21 -7.00
C THR A 858 -34.25 -16.34 -7.87
N ILE A 859 -33.26 -15.46 -7.68
CA ILE A 859 -32.00 -15.52 -8.42
C ILE A 859 -31.18 -16.75 -8.03
N ALA A 860 -31.12 -17.09 -6.74
CA ALA A 860 -30.40 -18.26 -6.27
C ALA A 860 -31.00 -19.58 -6.81
N THR A 861 -32.34 -19.70 -6.85
CA THR A 861 -33.03 -20.94 -7.24
C THR A 861 -33.27 -21.06 -8.75
N PHE A 862 -33.72 -19.98 -9.41
CA PHE A 862 -34.18 -20.02 -10.81
C PHE A 862 -33.31 -19.20 -11.76
N GLY A 863 -32.41 -18.37 -11.23
CA GLY A 863 -31.46 -17.57 -11.99
C GLY A 863 -31.98 -16.18 -12.43
N PRO A 864 -31.07 -15.31 -12.93
CA PRO A 864 -31.36 -13.90 -13.21
C PRO A 864 -32.43 -13.68 -14.30
N VAL A 865 -32.45 -14.55 -15.32
CA VAL A 865 -33.37 -14.39 -16.45
C VAL A 865 -34.82 -14.67 -16.04
N VAL A 866 -35.06 -15.64 -15.15
CA VAL A 866 -36.40 -15.95 -14.63
C VAL A 866 -36.90 -14.81 -13.73
N PHE A 867 -36.03 -14.28 -12.86
CA PHE A 867 -36.32 -13.10 -12.06
C PHE A 867 -36.78 -11.92 -12.93
N VAL A 868 -36.07 -11.64 -14.03
CA VAL A 868 -36.38 -10.53 -14.92
C VAL A 868 -37.75 -10.71 -15.58
N ILE A 869 -38.11 -11.92 -16.00
CA ILE A 869 -39.44 -12.21 -16.56
C ILE A 869 -40.55 -11.95 -15.53
N ILE A 870 -40.38 -12.40 -14.29
CA ILE A 870 -41.35 -12.14 -13.20
C ILE A 870 -41.54 -10.62 -13.02
N MET A 871 -40.46 -9.85 -13.08
CA MET A 871 -40.51 -8.39 -12.96
C MET A 871 -41.09 -7.67 -14.17
N THR A 872 -40.98 -8.23 -15.38
CA THR A 872 -41.66 -7.71 -16.58
C THR A 872 -43.17 -7.98 -16.51
N ILE A 873 -43.57 -9.19 -16.06
CA ILE A 873 -44.99 -9.52 -15.83
C ILE A 873 -45.59 -8.62 -14.75
N ARG A 874 -44.85 -8.29 -13.69
CA ARG A 874 -45.29 -7.30 -12.68
C ARG A 874 -45.68 -5.97 -13.30
N GLN A 875 -44.84 -5.46 -14.21
CA GLN A 875 -45.10 -4.18 -14.86
C GLN A 875 -46.35 -4.28 -15.72
N LEU A 876 -46.51 -5.36 -16.49
CA LEU A 876 -47.71 -5.61 -17.28
C LEU A 876 -48.98 -5.63 -16.41
N LEU A 877 -48.96 -6.35 -15.28
CA LEU A 877 -50.07 -6.42 -14.34
C LEU A 877 -50.37 -5.07 -13.67
N ALA A 878 -49.35 -4.31 -13.31
CA ALA A 878 -49.52 -2.97 -12.73
C ALA A 878 -50.23 -2.02 -13.70
N ILE A 879 -49.85 -2.05 -14.99
CA ILE A 879 -50.46 -1.21 -16.02
C ILE A 879 -51.88 -1.68 -16.34
N LEU A 880 -52.10 -2.99 -16.45
CA LEU A 880 -53.44 -3.54 -16.63
C LEU A 880 -54.38 -3.17 -15.47
N LEU A 881 -53.90 -3.26 -14.24
CA LEU A 881 -54.63 -2.84 -13.05
C LEU A 881 -54.92 -1.34 -13.07
N SER A 882 -53.94 -0.51 -13.49
CA SER A 882 -54.15 0.93 -13.70
C SER A 882 -55.22 1.21 -14.75
N CYS A 883 -55.19 0.55 -15.90
CA CYS A 883 -56.20 0.73 -16.94
C CYS A 883 -57.60 0.27 -16.49
N LEU A 884 -57.69 -0.78 -15.68
CA LEU A 884 -58.95 -1.28 -15.11
C LEU A 884 -59.52 -0.34 -14.04
N ILE A 885 -58.67 0.23 -13.18
CA ILE A 885 -59.09 1.14 -12.11
C ILE A 885 -59.46 2.52 -12.65
N TYR A 886 -58.74 3.04 -13.64
CA TYR A 886 -58.93 4.39 -14.19
C TYR A 886 -59.73 4.42 -15.50
N HIS A 887 -60.36 3.30 -15.88
CA HIS A 887 -61.21 3.17 -17.08
C HIS A 887 -60.54 3.66 -18.39
N HIS A 888 -59.27 3.35 -18.59
CA HIS A 888 -58.57 3.69 -19.84
C HIS A 888 -58.91 2.71 -20.97
N TYR A 889 -59.13 3.23 -22.19
CA TYR A 889 -59.45 2.43 -23.36
C TYR A 889 -58.21 1.66 -23.86
N ILE A 890 -58.26 0.33 -23.83
CA ILE A 890 -57.22 -0.53 -24.40
C ILE A 890 -57.57 -0.78 -25.87
N SER A 891 -56.74 -0.29 -26.78
CA SER A 891 -56.94 -0.53 -28.22
C SER A 891 -56.76 -2.01 -28.60
N ALA A 892 -57.27 -2.41 -29.77
CA ALA A 892 -57.04 -3.74 -30.32
C ALA A 892 -55.53 -4.11 -30.43
N MET A 893 -54.67 -3.12 -30.68
CA MET A 893 -53.20 -3.32 -30.65
C MET A 893 -52.68 -3.63 -29.25
N GLY A 894 -53.25 -3.01 -28.21
CA GLY A 894 -52.91 -3.29 -26.82
C GLY A 894 -53.23 -4.73 -26.44
N ILE A 895 -54.44 -5.20 -26.80
CA ILE A 895 -54.88 -6.59 -26.57
C ILE A 895 -53.98 -7.58 -27.32
N ALA A 896 -53.62 -7.29 -28.57
CA ALA A 896 -52.67 -8.12 -29.33
C ALA A 896 -51.29 -8.19 -28.64
N GLY A 897 -50.79 -7.08 -28.10
CA GLY A 897 -49.55 -7.03 -27.32
C GLY A 897 -49.57 -7.97 -26.10
N VAL A 898 -50.66 -7.96 -25.32
CA VAL A 898 -50.85 -8.85 -24.16
C VAL A 898 -50.82 -10.32 -24.59
N ILE A 899 -51.54 -10.67 -25.65
CA ILE A 899 -51.59 -12.05 -26.18
C ILE A 899 -50.19 -12.52 -26.60
N ILE A 900 -49.41 -11.69 -27.30
CA ILE A 900 -48.03 -12.01 -27.71
C ILE A 900 -47.15 -12.32 -26.49
N VAL A 901 -47.25 -11.54 -25.42
CA VAL A 901 -46.46 -11.76 -24.20
C VAL A 901 -46.83 -13.09 -23.53
N PHE A 902 -48.13 -13.40 -23.39
CA PHE A 902 -48.58 -14.67 -22.79
C PHE A 902 -48.17 -15.88 -23.62
N VAL A 903 -48.28 -15.79 -24.96
CA VAL A 903 -47.82 -16.85 -25.88
C VAL A 903 -46.31 -17.04 -25.77
N ALA A 904 -45.52 -15.97 -25.70
CA ALA A 904 -44.07 -16.05 -25.59
C ALA A 904 -43.62 -16.70 -24.26
N VAL A 905 -44.29 -16.38 -23.14
CA VAL A 905 -44.03 -16.99 -21.84
C VAL A 905 -44.41 -18.48 -21.86
N PHE A 906 -45.55 -18.84 -22.43
CA PHE A 906 -46.00 -20.23 -22.54
C PHE A 906 -45.08 -21.07 -23.45
N LEU A 907 -44.66 -20.52 -24.58
CA LEU A 907 -43.70 -21.14 -25.50
C LEU A 907 -42.38 -21.46 -24.79
N ARG A 908 -41.88 -20.54 -23.96
CA ARG A 908 -40.67 -20.75 -23.18
C ARG A 908 -40.81 -21.90 -22.17
N ILE A 909 -41.93 -21.94 -21.44
CA ILE A 909 -42.22 -23.00 -20.46
C ILE A 909 -42.29 -24.36 -21.17
N TYR A 910 -43.03 -24.43 -22.29
CA TYR A 910 -43.17 -25.64 -23.10
C TYR A 910 -41.83 -26.14 -23.64
N CYS A 911 -41.04 -25.28 -24.28
CA CYS A 911 -39.73 -25.64 -24.81
C CYS A 911 -38.74 -26.12 -23.73
N ASN A 912 -38.71 -25.44 -22.58
CA ASN A 912 -37.85 -25.82 -21.45
C ASN A 912 -38.24 -27.19 -20.88
N GLN A 913 -39.53 -27.47 -20.71
CA GLN A 913 -40.01 -28.79 -20.26
C GLN A 913 -39.68 -29.89 -21.27
N ARG A 914 -39.90 -29.65 -22.58
CA ARG A 914 -39.56 -30.63 -23.62
C ARG A 914 -38.06 -30.93 -23.69
N LEU A 915 -37.21 -29.90 -23.59
CA LEU A 915 -35.76 -30.07 -23.62
C LEU A 915 -35.23 -30.80 -22.38
N LYS A 916 -35.79 -30.54 -21.18
CA LYS A 916 -35.49 -31.32 -19.98
C LYS A 916 -35.89 -32.79 -20.14
N ALA A 917 -37.05 -33.07 -20.73
CA ALA A 917 -37.49 -34.43 -21.01
C ALA A 917 -36.56 -35.15 -22.02
N ILE A 918 -36.07 -34.45 -23.04
CA ILE A 918 -35.13 -34.98 -24.03
C ILE A 918 -33.76 -35.26 -23.41
N LYS A 919 -33.23 -34.33 -22.59
CA LYS A 919 -31.94 -34.52 -21.86
C LYS A 919 -32.04 -35.66 -20.85
N GLY A 920 -33.14 -35.77 -20.11
CA GLY A 920 -33.40 -36.87 -19.18
C GLY A 920 -33.44 -38.24 -19.88
N ARG A 921 -34.08 -38.32 -21.06
CA ARG A 921 -34.06 -39.55 -21.89
C ARG A 921 -32.67 -39.91 -22.40
N ARG A 922 -31.82 -38.94 -22.78
CA ARG A 922 -30.43 -39.18 -23.19
C ARG A 922 -29.54 -39.69 -22.06
N ILE A 923 -29.69 -39.15 -20.85
CA ILE A 923 -28.93 -39.58 -19.67
C ILE A 923 -29.35 -41.01 -19.27
N MET A 924 -30.65 -41.31 -19.27
CA MET A 924 -31.18 -42.67 -19.06
C MET A 924 -30.68 -43.66 -20.13
N ALA A 925 -30.55 -43.23 -21.39
CA ALA A 925 -29.99 -44.04 -22.47
C ALA A 925 -28.47 -44.28 -22.34
N GLN A 926 -27.70 -43.36 -21.77
CA GLN A 926 -26.26 -43.54 -21.51
C GLN A 926 -25.99 -44.43 -20.29
N VAL A 927 -26.80 -44.32 -19.22
CA VAL A 927 -26.72 -45.20 -18.04
C VAL A 927 -27.10 -46.64 -18.38
N GLY A 928 -28.02 -46.86 -19.32
CA GLY A 928 -28.40 -48.19 -19.79
C GLY A 928 -27.38 -48.91 -20.68
N SER A 929 -26.35 -48.23 -21.20
CA SER A 929 -25.36 -48.81 -22.13
C SER A 929 -24.04 -49.24 -21.47
N GLY A 930 -23.96 -49.26 -20.14
CA GLY A 930 -22.80 -49.80 -19.40
C GLY A 930 -21.45 -49.15 -19.72
N LYS A 931 -21.41 -47.90 -20.17
CA LYS A 931 -20.17 -47.13 -20.30
C LYS A 931 -20.12 -46.06 -19.23
N VAL A 932 -19.50 -46.39 -18.11
CA VAL A 932 -18.85 -45.43 -17.22
C VAL A 932 -17.37 -45.72 -17.24
#